data_AF-A0A0A7ENE7-F1
#
_entry.id   AF-A0A0A7ENE7-F1
#
_cell.length_a   1.000
_cell.length_b   1.000
_cell.length_c   1.000
_cell.angle_alpha   90.00
_cell.angle_beta   90.00
_cell.angle_gamma   90.00
#
_symmetry.space_group_name_H-M   'P 1'
#
loop_
_entity.id
_entity.type
_entity.pdbx_description
1 polymer ?
#
loop_
_entity_poly.entity_id
_entity_poly.type
_entity_poly.pdbx_seq_one_letter_code
_entity_poly.pdbx_strand_id
1 'polypeptide(L)'
;MSSLLLRVLLIQLAAVECLSAAIPGCLTQCGGVEIPYPFGVGTNCSRKGFRIKCINGSAGEEIPVLLPTTRYQNIRVLNLSVSPLPEARVLLPVAWQCFNAAGGVTGIYSGDVDFNPEGVYRISNTQNELFVLGCDTYAFTKGVRVHNVNARFPYRYFTGCITVSVDEKDPRDGACAGLGCCRVDIPPGITDTSMTFSSTWTRANQTFCPCDYAFIVEKGNYTFKASDLVSHTPDNRLPLDWWTMPLRLDWAIRDNNGDSMTSISCAQAPNEPDYGCRSKHSECTNSTNGPGYFCKCAHGYDGNPYVQSDGECTNINECQDPKSHNCSSGSKCIDTDGGYYCQCNFFRRGQQCDPLIPMAAVALLTTFAAVVLGCVAIVLLQTLNNRKRFNRNGGKLLNAQGITTYTKRELKKITNGYSKRLGGGHFGNVYEGTIVDGRKVAVKCPLRTRVSSHRCHWKNLIRPRRVPLPQQRVEEDGSFMNEIRFQFEVSRHKNLVQLLGCCLETDIPILVFEFVANGSLEDILHSAKKPCTLSLPERLDIAIGSAEAIAYMHSLDNQKRVHGDIKPSNIFLDDDLNPKVSDFGSSKLLAIHSYYVRAVAADIGYMDPLYMKTEHFTLECDVYSFGVVLLELITRRRASWYEQDQQGNKILPIEFVKCFKDHGSGCAMYDSRLDFSGEDTQSRCNKRCLDMIGMLAVRCLKEDKRERPTMAEVVEELKRVKVLLLGTHI
;
A
#
# COMPACT_ATOMS: atom_id res chain seq x y z
N MET A 1 -26.17 35.79 -16.37
CA MET A 1 -24.71 35.88 -16.19
C MET A 1 -24.34 37.36 -16.22
N SER A 2 -23.47 37.80 -15.31
CA SER A 2 -23.12 39.19 -14.97
C SER A 2 -24.05 39.88 -13.97
N SER A 3 -23.72 39.77 -12.68
CA SER A 3 -23.82 40.82 -11.63
C SER A 3 -23.70 40.19 -10.23
N LEU A 4 -22.60 39.51 -9.95
CA LEU A 4 -22.27 39.00 -8.62
C LEU A 4 -20.76 38.81 -8.56
N LEU A 5 -20.02 39.89 -8.29
CA LEU A 5 -18.63 39.91 -7.81
C LEU A 5 -18.17 41.38 -7.75
N LEU A 6 -18.58 42.10 -6.69
CA LEU A 6 -17.74 43.09 -6.00
C LEU A 6 -18.53 43.72 -4.84
N ARG A 7 -18.44 43.10 -3.65
CA ARG A 7 -18.52 43.80 -2.37
C ARG A 7 -17.52 43.16 -1.44
N VAL A 8 -16.27 43.63 -1.55
CA VAL A 8 -15.24 43.40 -0.53
C VAL A 8 -15.65 44.28 0.65
N LEU A 9 -16.27 43.66 1.66
CA LEU A 9 -16.48 44.28 2.96
C LEU A 9 -15.15 44.17 3.74
N LEU A 10 -14.53 45.32 3.96
CA LEU A 10 -13.55 45.52 5.03
C LEU A 10 -14.27 45.28 6.36
N ILE A 11 -14.18 44.07 6.89
CA ILE A 11 -14.47 43.80 8.29
C ILE A 11 -13.17 44.06 9.02
N GLN A 12 -13.06 45.24 9.63
CA GLN A 12 -12.13 45.42 10.74
C GLN A 12 -12.61 44.48 11.84
N LEU A 13 -11.86 43.40 12.06
CA LEU A 13 -11.94 42.64 13.31
C LEU A 13 -11.53 43.60 14.42
N ALA A 14 -12.50 44.11 15.16
CA ALA A 14 -12.23 44.63 16.49
C ALA A 14 -11.64 43.44 17.27
N ALA A 15 -10.36 43.50 17.59
CA ALA A 15 -9.80 42.67 18.64
C ALA A 15 -10.61 43.00 19.89
N VAL A 16 -11.37 42.04 20.40
CA VAL A 16 -11.82 42.09 21.78
C VAL A 16 -10.54 42.03 22.59
N GLU A 17 -10.12 43.17 23.14
CA GLU A 17 -9.06 43.21 24.15
C GLU A 17 -9.55 42.39 25.33
N CYS A 18 -9.16 41.12 25.36
CA CYS A 18 -9.36 40.28 26.52
C CYS A 18 -8.40 40.83 27.58
N LEU A 19 -8.91 41.48 28.62
CA LEU A 19 -8.08 41.90 29.74
C LEU A 19 -7.36 40.66 30.28
N SER A 20 -6.05 40.57 30.02
CA SER A 20 -5.19 39.53 30.55
C SER A 20 -5.26 39.60 32.07
N ALA A 21 -5.95 38.62 32.66
CA ALA A 21 -6.02 38.39 34.09
C ALA A 21 -4.64 38.03 34.62
N ALA A 22 -3.88 39.05 35.03
CA ALA A 22 -2.63 38.89 35.74
C ALA A 22 -2.85 39.15 37.24
N ILE A 23 -2.00 38.56 38.08
CA ILE A 23 -1.95 38.90 39.50
C ILE A 23 -1.63 40.41 39.63
N PRO A 24 -2.37 41.19 40.44
CA PRO A 24 -2.12 42.62 40.61
C PRO A 24 -0.66 42.91 40.98
N GLY A 25 -0.02 43.81 40.24
CA GLY A 25 1.41 44.16 40.42
C GLY A 25 2.40 43.31 39.63
N CYS A 26 1.94 42.31 38.88
CA CYS A 26 2.77 41.53 37.95
C CYS A 26 2.71 42.08 36.52
N LEU A 27 3.80 41.90 35.78
CA LEU A 27 3.89 42.33 34.38
C LEU A 27 2.95 41.49 33.50
N THR A 28 2.05 42.15 32.75
CA THR A 28 0.98 41.52 31.97
C THR A 28 1.31 41.29 30.50
N GLN A 29 2.34 41.97 29.99
CA GLN A 29 2.81 41.86 28.60
C GLN A 29 4.33 41.99 28.53
N CYS A 30 4.94 41.36 27.53
CA CYS A 30 6.38 41.41 27.28
C CYS A 30 6.65 41.26 25.79
N GLY A 31 7.32 42.24 25.17
CA GLY A 31 7.58 42.19 23.73
C GLY A 31 6.32 42.09 22.86
N GLY A 32 5.20 42.66 23.31
CA GLY A 32 3.90 42.58 22.64
C GLY A 32 3.17 41.24 22.80
N VAL A 33 3.68 40.31 23.61
CA VAL A 33 3.01 39.05 23.95
C VAL A 33 2.31 39.20 25.29
N GLU A 34 1.02 38.86 25.34
CA GLU A 34 0.26 38.79 26.58
C GLU A 34 0.69 37.62 27.45
N ILE A 35 0.79 37.87 28.74
CA ILE A 35 1.21 36.90 29.75
C ILE A 35 0.06 36.74 30.77
N PRO A 36 -0.95 35.91 30.45
CA PRO A 36 -2.04 35.61 31.38
C PRO A 36 -1.58 34.64 32.46
N TYR A 37 -2.13 34.75 33.68
CA TYR A 37 -1.92 33.71 34.70
C TYR A 37 -2.47 32.35 34.19
N PRO A 38 -1.80 31.20 34.34
CA PRO A 38 -0.76 30.86 35.31
C PRO A 38 0.67 31.30 34.93
N PHE A 39 0.86 31.88 33.75
CA PHE A 39 2.13 32.45 33.34
C PHE A 39 2.42 33.77 34.06
N GLY A 40 3.69 34.13 34.14
CA GLY A 40 4.07 35.39 34.79
C GLY A 40 5.56 35.66 34.80
N VAL A 41 5.89 36.95 34.92
CA VAL A 41 7.28 37.46 34.96
C VAL A 41 7.57 38.00 36.34
N GLY A 42 8.70 37.58 36.93
CA GLY A 42 9.11 37.97 38.28
C GLY A 42 8.82 36.92 39.34
N THR A 43 9.13 37.23 40.60
CA THR A 43 8.93 36.35 41.76
C THR A 43 7.46 36.35 42.17
N ASN A 44 6.88 35.17 42.41
CA ASN A 44 5.48 34.96 42.83
C ASN A 44 4.40 35.44 41.83
N CYS A 45 4.77 35.75 40.59
CA CYS A 45 3.84 36.15 39.54
C CYS A 45 3.33 34.99 38.66
N SER A 46 3.90 33.81 38.82
CA SER A 46 3.57 32.62 38.01
C SER A 46 3.35 31.42 38.90
N ARG A 47 2.56 30.46 38.40
CA ARG A 47 2.50 29.11 38.96
C ARG A 47 3.85 28.40 38.74
N LYS A 48 4.19 27.45 39.62
CA LYS A 48 5.38 26.60 39.46
C LYS A 48 5.41 25.98 38.06
N GLY A 49 6.53 26.14 37.34
CA GLY A 49 6.70 25.68 35.96
C GLY A 49 6.26 26.66 34.86
N PHE A 50 5.48 27.70 35.17
CA PHE A 50 4.91 28.64 34.19
C PHE A 50 5.64 30.00 34.14
N ARG A 51 6.85 30.06 34.70
CA ARG A 51 7.63 31.29 34.73
C ARG A 51 8.12 31.70 33.35
N ILE A 52 7.86 32.96 32.99
CA ILE A 52 8.37 33.62 31.79
C ILE A 52 9.50 34.58 32.19
N LYS A 53 10.54 34.68 31.36
CA LYS A 53 11.59 35.70 31.50
C LYS A 53 11.52 36.66 30.32
N CYS A 54 11.58 37.96 30.58
CA CYS A 54 11.76 38.98 29.56
C CYS A 54 13.26 39.28 29.44
N ILE A 55 13.80 39.08 28.24
CA ILE A 55 15.19 39.40 27.93
C ILE A 55 15.23 40.51 26.89
N ASN A 56 16.28 41.31 26.90
CA ASN A 56 16.48 42.34 25.88
C ASN A 56 17.20 41.71 24.67
N GLY A 57 16.61 41.89 23.50
CA GLY A 57 17.17 41.51 22.20
C GLY A 57 18.30 42.44 21.75
N SER A 58 18.95 42.05 20.66
CA SER A 58 20.11 42.77 20.12
C SER A 58 19.77 44.19 19.61
N ALA A 59 18.52 44.43 19.22
CA ALA A 59 18.04 45.76 18.81
C ALA A 59 17.26 46.48 19.93
N GLY A 60 17.36 45.99 21.17
CA GLY A 60 16.71 46.58 22.36
C GLY A 60 15.25 46.20 22.54
N GLU A 61 14.69 45.34 21.69
CA GLU A 61 13.34 44.81 21.84
C GLU A 61 13.24 43.83 23.01
N GLU A 62 12.12 43.86 23.75
CA GLU A 62 11.86 42.86 24.77
C GLU A 62 11.41 41.54 24.13
N ILE A 63 11.97 40.43 24.60
CA ILE A 63 11.68 39.09 24.09
C ILE A 63 11.24 38.19 25.25
N PRO A 64 10.00 37.68 25.25
CA PRO A 64 9.54 36.71 26.24
C PRO A 64 10.13 35.33 25.92
N VAL A 65 10.68 34.67 26.93
CA VAL A 65 11.30 33.35 26.79
C VAL A 65 10.90 32.37 27.90
N LEU A 66 10.78 31.09 27.53
CA LEU A 66 10.76 29.96 28.46
C LEU A 66 12.19 29.65 28.90
N LEU A 67 12.37 29.31 30.18
CA LEU A 67 13.67 28.96 30.75
C LEU A 67 13.96 27.46 30.54
N PRO A 68 15.02 27.07 29.82
CA PRO A 68 15.40 25.68 29.67
C PRO A 68 16.02 25.11 30.95
N THR A 69 16.10 23.78 31.03
CA THR A 69 16.78 23.03 32.10
C THR A 69 18.31 23.01 31.95
N THR A 70 18.83 23.15 30.73
CA THR A 70 20.26 22.98 30.41
C THR A 70 20.83 24.17 29.63
N ARG A 71 22.16 24.17 29.44
CA ARG A 71 23.02 25.25 28.91
C ARG A 71 22.68 25.80 27.51
N TYR A 72 21.58 25.39 26.87
CA TYR A 72 21.35 25.62 25.45
C TYR A 72 20.00 26.33 25.21
N GLN A 73 20.13 27.65 25.01
CA GLN A 73 19.18 28.61 24.40
C GLN A 73 17.81 28.85 25.08
N ASN A 74 17.52 30.13 25.26
CA ASN A 74 16.20 30.61 25.67
C ASN A 74 15.17 30.34 24.56
N ILE A 75 14.01 29.76 24.89
CA ILE A 75 12.97 29.44 23.91
C ILE A 75 12.04 30.64 23.77
N ARG A 76 12.02 31.29 22.60
CA ARG A 76 11.18 32.48 22.36
C ARG A 76 9.70 32.11 22.30
N VAL A 77 8.90 32.84 23.06
CA VAL A 77 7.45 32.73 23.10
C VAL A 77 6.84 33.69 22.07
N LEU A 78 5.84 33.21 21.32
CA LEU A 78 5.08 33.99 20.34
C LEU A 78 3.68 34.31 20.86
N ASN A 79 3.04 33.38 21.55
CA ASN A 79 1.70 33.53 22.09
C ASN A 79 1.46 32.53 23.23
N LEU A 80 0.67 32.92 24.23
CA LEU A 80 0.24 32.08 25.35
C LEU A 80 -1.29 32.09 25.41
N SER A 81 -1.91 30.91 25.46
CA SER A 81 -3.37 30.76 25.53
C SER A 81 -3.76 29.89 26.72
N VAL A 82 -4.80 30.33 27.43
CA VAL A 82 -5.40 29.65 28.59
C VAL A 82 -6.79 29.09 28.32
N SER A 83 -7.50 29.62 27.32
CA SER A 83 -8.86 29.25 26.93
C SER A 83 -9.02 29.42 25.41
N PRO A 84 -9.78 28.55 24.72
CA PRO A 84 -10.47 27.35 25.22
C PRO A 84 -9.56 26.14 25.42
N LEU A 85 -8.33 26.17 24.87
CA LEU A 85 -7.33 25.11 25.02
C LEU A 85 -6.00 25.69 25.53
N PRO A 86 -5.34 25.01 26.49
CA PRO A 86 -4.07 25.45 27.04
C PRO A 86 -2.92 25.19 26.06
N GLU A 87 -2.53 26.24 25.33
CA GLU A 87 -1.44 26.15 24.34
C GLU A 87 -0.40 27.26 24.54
N ALA A 88 0.85 26.97 24.17
CA ALA A 88 1.92 27.95 24.08
C ALA A 88 2.59 27.85 22.71
N ARG A 89 2.60 28.94 21.93
CA ARG A 89 3.25 28.99 20.63
C ARG A 89 4.67 29.51 20.80
N VAL A 90 5.67 28.77 20.33
CA VAL A 90 7.09 29.06 20.53
C VAL A 90 7.91 28.89 19.25
N LEU A 91 9.13 29.40 19.25
CA LEU A 91 10.13 29.15 18.20
C LEU A 91 11.18 28.16 18.67
N LEU A 92 11.35 27.05 17.93
CA LEU A 92 12.41 26.08 18.17
C LEU A 92 13.47 26.08 17.08
N PRO A 93 14.73 25.74 17.40
CA PRO A 93 15.81 25.68 16.44
C PRO A 93 15.59 24.61 15.36
N VAL A 94 16.09 24.90 14.15
CA VAL A 94 16.26 23.92 13.07
C VAL A 94 17.57 23.15 13.30
N ALA A 95 17.49 21.84 13.41
CA ALA A 95 18.67 20.98 13.46
C ALA A 95 19.23 20.77 12.06
N TRP A 96 20.55 20.58 11.95
CA TRP A 96 21.21 20.43 10.67
C TRP A 96 22.50 19.60 10.74
N GLN A 97 22.86 19.00 9.61
CA GLN A 97 24.15 18.34 9.39
C GLN A 97 24.67 18.69 8.00
N CYS A 98 25.86 19.28 7.91
CA CYS A 98 26.45 19.71 6.65
C CYS A 98 27.64 18.85 6.25
N PHE A 99 27.92 18.81 4.94
CA PHE A 99 28.93 17.96 4.33
C PHE A 99 29.84 18.78 3.40
N ASN A 100 31.08 18.31 3.22
CA ASN A 100 31.98 18.79 2.18
C ASN A 100 31.72 18.05 0.85
N ALA A 101 32.38 18.46 -0.24
CA ALA A 101 32.21 17.85 -1.57
C ALA A 101 32.56 16.35 -1.63
N ALA A 102 33.41 15.85 -0.72
CA ALA A 102 33.75 14.44 -0.61
C ALA A 102 32.74 13.63 0.23
N GLY A 103 31.69 14.27 0.76
CA GLY A 103 30.68 13.67 1.62
C GLY A 103 31.07 13.56 3.10
N GLY A 104 32.21 14.16 3.51
CA GLY A 104 32.63 14.21 4.91
C GLY A 104 31.87 15.29 5.67
N VAL A 105 31.45 14.99 6.90
CA VAL A 105 30.69 15.92 7.74
C VAL A 105 31.55 17.11 8.15
N THR A 106 31.07 18.33 7.90
CA THR A 106 31.76 19.59 8.25
C THR A 106 31.21 20.23 9.53
N GLY A 107 29.95 19.99 9.84
CA GLY A 107 29.30 20.50 11.05
C GLY A 107 27.98 19.80 11.34
N ILE A 108 27.62 19.74 12.63
CA ILE A 108 26.39 19.13 13.11
C ILE A 108 25.82 20.01 14.23
N TYR A 109 24.51 20.23 14.19
CA TYR A 109 23.75 20.80 15.29
C TYR A 109 22.47 20.01 15.49
N SER A 110 22.33 19.37 16.65
CA SER A 110 21.21 18.46 16.96
C SER A 110 19.91 19.17 17.36
N GLY A 111 19.92 20.51 17.50
CA GLY A 111 18.74 21.27 17.91
C GLY A 111 18.16 20.81 19.25
N ASP A 112 19.01 20.51 20.24
CA ASP A 112 18.58 20.01 21.55
C ASP A 112 17.73 21.05 22.30
N VAL A 113 16.53 20.65 22.71
CA VAL A 113 15.59 21.49 23.48
C VAL A 113 15.00 20.70 24.62
N ASP A 114 14.94 21.32 25.79
CA ASP A 114 14.22 20.85 26.96
C ASP A 114 13.37 22.01 27.52
N PHE A 115 12.05 21.82 27.58
CA PHE A 115 11.10 22.93 27.75
C PHE A 115 11.01 23.46 29.18
N ASN A 116 11.13 22.60 30.21
CA ASN A 116 11.33 23.00 31.61
C ASN A 116 11.48 21.77 32.54
N PRO A 117 12.11 21.91 33.73
CA PRO A 117 12.32 20.78 34.65
C PRO A 117 11.02 20.33 35.35
N GLU A 118 10.00 21.18 35.35
CA GLU A 118 8.71 20.93 35.99
C GLU A 118 7.77 20.11 35.09
N GLY A 119 8.16 19.83 33.83
CA GLY A 119 7.45 18.93 32.93
C GLY A 119 6.07 19.42 32.46
N VAL A 120 5.81 20.72 32.53
CA VAL A 120 4.47 21.31 32.24
C VAL A 120 4.19 21.45 30.74
N TYR A 121 5.22 21.44 29.89
CA TYR A 121 5.07 21.57 28.44
C TYR A 121 5.32 20.24 27.73
N ARG A 122 4.56 19.98 26.66
CA ARG A 122 4.81 18.90 25.69
C ARG A 122 4.61 19.44 24.28
N ILE A 123 5.33 18.87 23.32
CA ILE A 123 5.09 19.19 21.90
C ILE A 123 3.70 18.65 21.52
N SER A 124 2.86 19.52 20.96
CA SER A 124 1.51 19.14 20.55
C SER A 124 1.56 18.17 19.38
N ASN A 125 1.09 16.94 19.56
CA ASN A 125 1.13 15.91 18.52
C ASN A 125 0.04 16.07 17.46
N THR A 126 -1.00 16.87 17.75
CA THR A 126 -2.08 17.14 16.82
C THR A 126 -1.81 18.37 15.96
N GLN A 127 -1.13 19.37 16.51
CA GLN A 127 -0.89 20.67 15.87
C GLN A 127 0.43 20.76 15.11
N ASN A 128 1.39 19.87 15.37
CA ASN A 128 2.71 19.92 14.75
C ASN A 128 3.03 18.68 13.93
N GLU A 129 4.01 18.83 13.03
CA GLU A 129 4.57 17.75 12.21
C GLU A 129 6.10 17.90 12.12
N LEU A 130 6.79 16.79 11.89
CA LEU A 130 8.24 16.74 11.71
C LEU A 130 8.58 16.76 10.22
N PHE A 131 9.50 17.63 9.84
CA PHE A 131 10.12 17.67 8.52
C PHE A 131 11.58 17.22 8.56
N VAL A 132 11.98 16.48 7.53
CA VAL A 132 13.36 16.10 7.24
C VAL A 132 13.66 16.49 5.80
N LEU A 133 14.64 17.35 5.60
CA LEU A 133 15.09 17.83 4.30
C LEU A 133 16.50 17.30 4.02
N GLY A 134 16.72 16.80 2.81
CA GLY A 134 18.01 16.26 2.38
C GLY A 134 17.87 15.29 1.21
N CYS A 135 19.01 14.92 0.64
CA CYS A 135 19.06 14.11 -0.58
C CYS A 135 19.47 12.66 -0.36
N ASP A 136 20.15 12.30 0.71
CA ASP A 136 20.44 10.90 1.03
C ASP A 136 20.53 10.76 2.54
N THR A 137 19.43 11.11 3.21
CA THR A 137 19.40 11.23 4.66
C THR A 137 18.21 10.53 5.25
N TYR A 138 18.41 10.06 6.46
CA TYR A 138 17.30 9.93 7.38
C TYR A 138 17.64 10.63 8.68
N ALA A 139 16.65 11.34 9.19
CA ALA A 139 16.75 12.02 10.47
C ALA A 139 15.54 11.64 11.32
N PHE A 140 15.76 11.60 12.62
CA PHE A 140 14.71 11.34 13.59
C PHE A 140 14.90 12.19 14.83
N THR A 141 13.79 12.66 15.39
CA THR A 141 13.76 13.19 16.74
C THR A 141 13.78 12.03 17.74
N LYS A 142 14.51 12.23 18.84
CA LYS A 142 14.42 11.42 20.05
C LYS A 142 14.02 12.29 21.23
N GLY A 143 13.16 11.77 22.09
CA GLY A 143 12.66 12.48 23.26
C GLY A 143 12.43 11.54 24.44
N VAL A 144 12.45 12.12 25.65
CA VAL A 144 12.32 11.47 26.96
C VAL A 144 13.46 10.50 27.22
N ARG A 145 14.51 11.00 27.88
CA ARG A 145 15.63 10.16 28.35
C ARG A 145 15.14 9.13 29.35
N VAL A 146 15.55 7.88 29.17
CA VAL A 146 15.22 6.78 30.07
C VAL A 146 16.21 6.77 31.24
N HIS A 147 15.72 6.91 32.47
CA HIS A 147 16.57 6.92 33.68
C HIS A 147 17.17 5.55 34.04
N ASN A 148 16.74 4.47 33.38
CA ASN A 148 17.25 3.12 33.63
C ASN A 148 18.54 2.87 32.86
N VAL A 149 19.66 2.74 33.58
CA VAL A 149 21.00 2.44 33.07
C VAL A 149 21.11 1.12 32.28
N ASN A 150 20.15 0.20 32.43
CA ASN A 150 20.08 -1.07 31.68
C ASN A 150 19.09 -1.04 30.51
N ALA A 151 18.52 0.11 30.15
CA ALA A 151 17.60 0.20 29.03
C ALA A 151 18.34 -0.04 27.69
N ARG A 152 17.72 -0.83 26.79
CA ARG A 152 18.24 -1.11 25.44
C ARG A 152 18.48 0.17 24.63
N PHE A 153 17.66 1.21 24.86
CA PHE A 153 17.79 2.51 24.20
C PHE A 153 17.76 3.65 25.23
N PRO A 154 18.54 4.72 25.02
CA PRO A 154 18.63 5.84 25.97
C PRO A 154 17.42 6.79 25.95
N TYR A 155 16.50 6.63 24.98
CA TYR A 155 15.29 7.46 24.83
C TYR A 155 14.05 6.60 24.63
N ARG A 156 12.89 7.12 25.02
CA ARG A 156 11.61 6.42 24.92
C ARG A 156 10.91 6.62 23.58
N TYR A 157 11.04 7.81 22.99
CA TYR A 157 10.36 8.15 21.74
C TYR A 157 11.37 8.37 20.62
N PHE A 158 11.06 7.80 19.45
CA PHE A 158 11.79 7.99 18.21
C PHE A 158 10.80 8.22 17.08
N THR A 159 10.97 9.28 16.31
CA THR A 159 10.13 9.54 15.13
C THR A 159 10.93 10.27 14.09
N GLY A 160 10.85 9.81 12.86
CA GLY A 160 11.67 10.32 11.78
C GLY A 160 11.30 9.68 10.48
N CYS A 161 11.98 10.10 9.43
CA CYS A 161 11.78 9.53 8.12
C CYS A 161 12.98 9.76 7.20
N ILE A 162 12.88 9.18 6.00
CA ILE A 162 13.96 9.07 5.02
C ILE A 162 13.61 9.92 3.81
N THR A 163 14.61 10.57 3.23
CA THR A 163 14.50 11.29 1.96
C THR A 163 15.70 10.99 1.07
N VAL A 164 15.43 10.79 -0.23
CA VAL A 164 16.40 10.38 -1.25
C VAL A 164 16.22 11.24 -2.51
N SER A 165 17.30 11.72 -3.11
CA SER A 165 17.34 12.49 -4.36
C SER A 165 18.65 12.18 -5.09
N VAL A 166 18.53 11.71 -6.33
CA VAL A 166 19.69 11.36 -7.18
C VAL A 166 20.07 12.54 -8.08
N ASP A 167 19.08 13.33 -8.48
CA ASP A 167 19.21 14.47 -9.40
C ASP A 167 18.64 15.74 -8.74
N GLU A 168 19.21 16.90 -9.08
CA GLU A 168 18.73 18.22 -8.63
C GLU A 168 17.27 18.51 -9.04
N LYS A 169 16.74 17.76 -10.02
CA LYS A 169 15.35 17.87 -10.52
C LYS A 169 14.37 16.93 -9.81
N ASP A 170 14.84 16.06 -8.93
CA ASP A 170 13.97 15.14 -8.18
C ASP A 170 13.08 15.88 -7.17
N PRO A 171 13.58 16.84 -6.38
CA PRO A 171 12.75 17.62 -5.47
C PRO A 171 11.77 18.51 -6.25
N ARG A 172 10.52 18.60 -5.76
CA ARG A 172 9.49 19.45 -6.37
C ARG A 172 8.83 20.31 -5.29
N ASP A 173 8.65 21.59 -5.59
CA ASP A 173 8.00 22.53 -4.70
C ASP A 173 6.61 22.02 -4.26
N GLY A 174 6.33 22.12 -2.97
CA GLY A 174 5.12 21.62 -2.33
C GLY A 174 5.02 20.10 -2.19
N ALA A 175 5.90 19.31 -2.82
CA ALA A 175 5.90 17.85 -2.72
C ALA A 175 6.91 17.37 -1.67
N CYS A 176 6.41 16.81 -0.57
CA CYS A 176 7.23 16.30 0.53
C CYS A 176 6.88 14.83 0.83
N ALA A 177 7.35 13.93 -0.03
CA ALA A 177 7.03 12.50 0.00
C ALA A 177 8.27 11.61 -0.25
N GLY A 178 9.42 12.01 0.29
CA GLY A 178 10.67 11.25 0.27
C GLY A 178 11.66 11.62 -0.84
N LEU A 179 11.37 12.65 -1.64
CA LEU A 179 12.29 13.20 -2.66
C LEU A 179 12.71 14.61 -2.25
N GLY A 180 13.89 14.76 -1.66
CA GLY A 180 14.39 16.01 -1.08
C GLY A 180 13.74 16.40 0.26
N CYS A 181 12.49 16.00 0.48
CA CYS A 181 11.72 16.32 1.66
C CYS A 181 10.88 15.12 2.12
N CYS A 182 10.84 14.91 3.43
CA CYS A 182 9.94 13.98 4.07
C CYS A 182 9.25 14.64 5.28
N ARG A 183 7.95 14.37 5.42
CA ARG A 183 7.12 14.83 6.56
C ARG A 183 6.43 13.67 7.25
N VAL A 184 6.31 13.73 8.58
CA VAL A 184 5.60 12.74 9.39
C VAL A 184 4.92 13.39 10.61
N ASP A 185 3.80 12.83 11.05
CA ASP A 185 3.20 13.17 12.34
C ASP A 185 4.11 12.70 13.50
N ILE A 186 4.02 13.39 14.64
CA ILE A 186 4.77 13.07 15.85
C ILE A 186 3.90 12.35 16.90
N PRO A 187 4.46 11.49 17.76
CA PRO A 187 3.71 10.83 18.83
C PRO A 187 3.44 11.78 20.01
N PRO A 188 2.41 11.51 20.82
CA PRO A 188 2.17 12.25 22.07
C PRO A 188 3.25 11.94 23.13
N GLY A 189 3.39 12.83 24.10
CA GLY A 189 4.21 12.62 25.30
C GLY A 189 5.65 13.11 25.20
N ILE A 190 6.00 13.88 24.17
CA ILE A 190 7.35 14.40 23.95
C ILE A 190 7.57 15.66 24.80
N THR A 191 8.51 15.59 25.76
CA THR A 191 8.87 16.69 26.70
C THR A 191 10.22 17.35 26.40
N ASP A 192 10.98 16.77 25.48
CA ASP A 192 12.29 17.22 25.04
C ASP A 192 12.51 16.69 23.62
N THR A 193 13.35 17.36 22.85
CA THR A 193 13.68 16.92 21.49
C THR A 193 15.16 17.07 21.24
N SER A 194 15.73 16.08 20.57
CA SER A 194 17.08 16.07 20.05
C SER A 194 17.04 15.39 18.70
N MET A 195 17.53 16.03 17.65
CA MET A 195 17.55 15.46 16.32
C MET A 195 18.81 14.63 16.13
N THR A 196 18.69 13.49 15.48
CA THR A 196 19.82 12.65 15.08
C THR A 196 19.73 12.40 13.59
N PHE A 197 20.83 12.72 12.91
CA PHE A 197 21.02 12.44 11.50
C PHE A 197 21.87 11.18 11.36
N SER A 198 21.54 10.36 10.39
CA SER A 198 22.38 9.24 10.01
C SER A 198 22.28 9.03 8.50
N SER A 199 23.43 8.72 7.90
CA SER A 199 23.53 8.37 6.50
C SER A 199 24.46 7.17 6.36
N THR A 200 23.96 6.12 5.70
CA THR A 200 24.76 4.96 5.28
C THR A 200 25.17 5.08 3.81
N TRP A 201 24.80 6.18 3.15
CA TRP A 201 24.97 6.39 1.71
C TRP A 201 26.17 7.29 1.41
N THR A 202 26.88 6.97 0.32
CA THR A 202 28.02 7.77 -0.17
C THR A 202 27.53 9.08 -0.78
N ARG A 203 27.89 10.21 -0.15
CA ARG A 203 27.49 11.57 -0.56
C ARG A 203 28.44 12.28 -1.53
N ALA A 204 29.40 11.57 -2.09
CA ALA A 204 30.37 12.17 -3.00
C ALA A 204 29.67 12.75 -4.24
N ASN A 205 30.03 13.98 -4.62
CA ASN A 205 29.53 14.71 -5.79
C ASN A 205 28.07 15.23 -5.75
N GLN A 206 27.43 15.33 -4.58
CA GLN A 206 26.10 15.96 -4.43
C GLN A 206 26.17 17.44 -4.06
N THR A 207 26.56 18.30 -5.01
CA THR A 207 26.71 19.74 -4.80
C THR A 207 25.39 20.49 -4.54
N PHE A 208 24.25 19.91 -4.93
CA PHE A 208 22.91 20.50 -4.76
C PHE A 208 22.24 20.17 -3.42
N CYS A 209 22.95 19.50 -2.50
CA CYS A 209 22.45 19.12 -1.17
C CYS A 209 23.57 19.19 -0.11
N PRO A 210 24.15 20.39 0.14
CA PRO A 210 25.28 20.56 1.04
C PRO A 210 24.96 20.23 2.51
N CYS A 211 23.69 20.30 2.92
CA CYS A 211 23.27 20.04 4.28
C CYS A 211 21.92 19.30 4.33
N ASP A 212 21.73 18.56 5.41
CA ASP A 212 20.44 18.03 5.84
C ASP A 212 19.85 18.92 6.95
N TYR A 213 18.53 18.96 7.02
CA TYR A 213 17.80 19.70 8.04
C TYR A 213 16.70 18.84 8.64
N ALA A 214 16.43 19.03 9.93
CA ALA A 214 15.31 18.40 10.62
C ALA A 214 14.70 19.38 11.63
N PHE A 215 13.38 19.52 11.61
CA PHE A 215 12.68 20.44 12.49
C PHE A 215 11.21 20.07 12.66
N ILE A 216 10.65 20.43 13.82
CA ILE A 216 9.22 20.30 14.11
C ILE A 216 8.58 21.67 13.91
N VAL A 217 7.45 21.70 13.21
CA VAL A 217 6.74 22.94 12.86
C VAL A 217 5.23 22.77 12.99
N GLU A 218 4.54 23.87 13.29
CA GLU A 218 3.08 23.96 13.25
C GLU A 218 2.54 23.61 11.86
N LYS A 219 1.49 22.79 11.82
CA LYS A 219 0.88 22.32 10.57
C LYS A 219 0.43 23.48 9.70
N GLY A 220 0.80 23.44 8.43
CA GLY A 220 0.48 24.48 7.44
C GLY A 220 1.38 25.72 7.48
N ASN A 221 2.34 25.79 8.42
CA ASN A 221 3.24 26.94 8.54
C ASN A 221 4.57 26.77 7.78
N TYR A 222 4.80 25.61 7.17
CA TYR A 222 5.93 25.36 6.28
C TYR A 222 5.47 24.69 4.98
N THR A 223 6.05 25.11 3.86
CA THR A 223 5.87 24.48 2.54
C THR A 223 7.23 24.30 1.90
N PHE A 224 7.57 23.05 1.61
CA PHE A 224 8.86 22.69 1.02
C PHE A 224 9.09 23.33 -0.34
N LYS A 225 10.28 23.90 -0.54
CA LYS A 225 10.78 24.32 -1.85
C LYS A 225 12.09 23.62 -2.15
N ALA A 226 12.32 23.24 -3.40
CA ALA A 226 13.56 22.61 -3.83
C ALA A 226 14.79 23.50 -3.54
N SER A 227 14.62 24.83 -3.58
CA SER A 227 15.66 25.80 -3.21
C SER A 227 16.18 25.62 -1.79
N ASP A 228 15.34 25.15 -0.86
CA ASP A 228 15.66 25.05 0.58
C ASP A 228 16.82 24.07 0.84
N LEU A 229 17.07 23.14 -0.09
CA LEU A 229 18.19 22.20 -0.03
C LEU A 229 19.54 22.86 -0.30
N VAL A 230 19.56 24.02 -0.97
CA VAL A 230 20.78 24.71 -1.42
C VAL A 230 20.97 26.05 -0.71
N SER A 231 19.89 26.75 -0.37
CA SER A 231 19.92 28.16 0.04
C SER A 231 20.40 28.42 1.47
N HIS A 232 20.48 27.40 2.33
CA HIS A 232 20.62 27.60 3.79
C HIS A 232 21.91 27.00 4.38
N THR A 233 23.08 27.31 3.84
CA THR A 233 24.34 26.91 4.50
C THR A 233 24.63 27.82 5.71
N PRO A 234 25.19 27.30 6.82
CA PRO A 234 25.56 28.12 7.99
C PRO A 234 26.50 29.29 7.68
N ASP A 235 27.28 29.20 6.59
CA ASP A 235 28.18 30.25 6.11
C ASP A 235 27.48 31.34 5.28
N ASN A 236 26.36 31.04 4.62
CA ASN A 236 25.58 32.01 3.87
C ASN A 236 24.57 32.69 4.79
N ARG A 237 24.94 33.87 5.31
CA ARG A 237 24.10 34.77 6.11
C ARG A 237 22.94 35.35 5.27
N LEU A 238 21.92 34.56 5.00
CA LEU A 238 20.56 35.01 4.66
C LEU A 238 19.72 35.09 5.95
N PRO A 239 18.62 35.89 5.98
CA PRO A 239 18.13 36.53 7.20
C PRO A 239 17.72 35.54 8.29
N LEU A 240 17.86 36.00 9.54
CA LEU A 240 17.75 35.33 10.83
C LEU A 240 16.54 34.38 11.04
N ASP A 241 15.55 34.38 10.14
CA ASP A 241 14.24 33.78 10.38
C ASP A 241 14.14 32.28 10.08
N TRP A 242 15.02 31.70 9.26
CA TRP A 242 14.91 30.28 8.87
C TRP A 242 15.39 29.29 9.93
N TRP A 243 16.31 29.71 10.80
CA TRP A 243 16.95 28.82 11.76
C TRP A 243 16.07 28.46 12.95
N THR A 244 14.85 28.99 12.99
CA THR A 244 13.84 28.63 13.98
C THR A 244 12.48 28.44 13.33
N MET A 245 11.71 27.48 13.83
CA MET A 245 10.39 27.15 13.32
C MET A 245 9.31 27.37 14.40
N PRO A 246 8.16 27.98 14.05
CA PRO A 246 7.04 28.10 14.98
C PRO A 246 6.40 26.74 15.22
N LEU A 247 6.10 26.44 16.47
CA LEU A 247 5.33 25.26 16.84
C LEU A 247 4.46 25.51 18.08
N ARG A 248 3.51 24.60 18.31
CA ARG A 248 2.60 24.65 19.46
C ARG A 248 2.97 23.64 20.53
N LEU A 249 3.01 24.10 21.77
CA LEU A 249 3.14 23.26 22.96
C LEU A 249 1.77 23.12 23.61
N ASP A 250 1.42 21.90 24.00
CA ASP A 250 0.34 21.68 24.95
C ASP A 250 0.93 21.86 26.35
N TRP A 251 0.20 22.54 27.22
CA TRP A 251 0.59 22.62 28.63
C TRP A 251 -0.50 22.13 29.56
N ALA A 252 -0.09 21.64 30.73
CA ALA A 252 -1.00 21.18 31.77
C ALA A 252 -0.28 21.23 33.13
N ILE A 253 -1.07 21.37 34.19
CA ILE A 253 -0.61 21.29 35.57
C ILE A 253 -0.27 19.84 35.90
N ARG A 254 0.95 19.63 36.39
CA ARG A 254 1.56 18.32 36.61
C ARG A 254 2.34 18.30 37.91
N ASP A 255 1.75 18.87 38.96
CA ASP A 255 2.40 18.93 40.26
C ASP A 255 2.75 17.51 40.72
N ASN A 256 4.04 17.30 40.94
CA ASN A 256 4.57 16.08 41.50
C ASN A 256 4.93 16.41 42.95
N ASN A 257 4.23 15.83 43.93
CA ASN A 257 4.56 15.92 45.35
C ASN A 257 5.86 15.15 45.68
N GLY A 258 6.94 15.40 44.94
CA GLY A 258 8.25 14.75 45.10
C GLY A 258 8.37 13.33 44.53
N ASP A 259 7.28 12.70 44.06
CA ASP A 259 7.33 11.39 43.41
C ASP A 259 7.31 11.53 41.88
N SER A 260 8.33 10.96 41.21
CA SER A 260 8.59 11.15 39.78
C SER A 260 7.67 10.31 38.87
N MET A 261 6.76 9.53 39.45
CA MET A 261 5.98 8.53 38.70
C MET A 261 4.46 8.76 38.66
N THR A 262 3.90 9.72 39.40
CA THR A 262 2.45 9.97 39.42
C THR A 262 2.09 11.46 39.40
N SER A 263 1.73 11.98 38.22
CA SER A 263 1.11 13.31 38.12
C SER A 263 -0.39 13.24 38.43
N ILE A 264 -0.89 14.25 39.13
CA ILE A 264 -2.28 14.32 39.62
C ILE A 264 -3.28 14.40 38.45
N SER A 265 -4.31 13.56 38.50
CA SER A 265 -5.44 13.60 37.57
C SER A 265 -6.51 14.58 38.03
N CYS A 266 -7.41 14.97 37.14
CA CYS A 266 -8.52 15.86 37.46
C CYS A 266 -9.47 15.32 38.55
N ALA A 267 -9.58 13.99 38.71
CA ALA A 267 -10.36 13.39 39.78
C ALA A 267 -9.73 13.59 41.18
N GLN A 268 -8.42 13.78 41.23
CA GLN A 268 -7.65 13.92 42.47
C GLN A 268 -7.33 15.39 42.78
N ALA A 269 -7.16 16.22 41.74
CA ALA A 269 -6.72 17.61 41.83
C ALA A 269 -7.51 18.51 42.80
N PRO A 270 -8.86 18.43 42.90
CA PRO A 270 -9.62 19.32 43.80
C PRO A 270 -9.29 19.15 45.29
N ASN A 271 -8.69 18.03 45.68
CA ASN A 271 -8.33 17.74 47.07
C ASN A 271 -6.91 18.22 47.43
N GLU A 272 -6.15 18.72 46.46
CA GLU A 272 -4.78 19.19 46.67
C GLU A 272 -4.76 20.66 47.11
N PRO A 273 -3.86 21.05 48.03
CA PRO A 273 -3.80 22.41 48.57
C PRO A 273 -3.49 23.47 47.51
N ASP A 274 -2.89 23.07 46.39
CA ASP A 274 -2.49 23.94 45.29
C ASP A 274 -3.32 23.70 44.01
N TYR A 275 -4.61 23.39 44.18
CA TYR A 275 -5.54 23.21 43.06
C TYR A 275 -5.57 24.44 42.13
N GLY A 276 -5.42 24.18 40.83
CA GLY A 276 -5.21 25.23 39.83
C GLY A 276 -6.47 25.92 39.33
N CYS A 277 -7.65 25.28 39.39
CA CYS A 277 -8.89 25.87 38.88
C CYS A 277 -9.51 26.75 39.97
N ARG A 278 -9.44 28.06 39.78
CA ARG A 278 -9.74 29.03 40.84
C ARG A 278 -11.07 29.74 40.63
N SER A 279 -11.46 29.97 39.37
CA SER A 279 -12.71 30.67 39.05
C SER A 279 -13.94 29.81 39.41
N LYS A 280 -15.02 30.45 39.86
CA LYS A 280 -16.27 29.77 40.25
C LYS A 280 -16.92 29.02 39.09
N HIS A 281 -16.79 29.54 37.87
CA HIS A 281 -17.34 28.95 36.65
C HIS A 281 -16.23 28.26 35.84
N SER A 282 -15.29 27.60 36.51
CA SER A 282 -14.25 26.80 35.86
C SER A 282 -14.43 25.31 36.10
N GLU A 283 -14.05 24.51 35.12
CA GLU A 283 -14.06 23.06 35.16
C GLU A 283 -12.65 22.51 34.93
N CYS A 284 -12.33 21.48 35.68
CA CYS A 284 -11.08 20.74 35.50
C CYS A 284 -11.23 19.67 34.40
N THR A 285 -10.21 19.51 33.57
CA THR A 285 -10.16 18.53 32.47
C THR A 285 -8.79 17.83 32.42
N ASN A 286 -8.78 16.52 32.20
CA ASN A 286 -7.52 15.77 32.04
C ASN A 286 -6.82 16.14 30.73
N SER A 287 -5.49 16.24 30.75
CA SER A 287 -4.68 16.44 29.55
C SER A 287 -4.79 15.22 28.63
N THR A 288 -4.87 15.46 27.32
CA THR A 288 -4.86 14.42 26.28
C THR A 288 -3.45 14.06 25.83
N ASN A 289 -2.47 14.95 26.04
CA ASN A 289 -1.07 14.76 25.69
C ASN A 289 -0.24 14.51 26.95
N GLY A 290 -0.20 13.25 27.38
CA GLY A 290 0.45 12.85 28.63
C GLY A 290 -0.41 13.14 29.87
N PRO A 291 0.10 12.84 31.07
CA PRO A 291 -0.71 12.88 32.28
C PRO A 291 -0.77 14.31 32.87
N GLY A 292 -1.68 14.59 33.81
CA GLY A 292 -1.94 15.94 34.35
C GLY A 292 -3.30 16.50 33.95
N TYR A 293 -3.59 17.72 34.38
CA TYR A 293 -4.88 18.38 34.13
C TYR A 293 -4.72 19.86 33.79
N PHE A 294 -5.76 20.45 33.20
CA PHE A 294 -5.88 21.88 32.97
C PHE A 294 -7.29 22.34 33.30
N CYS A 295 -7.48 23.64 33.42
CA CYS A 295 -8.76 24.28 33.71
C CYS A 295 -9.29 24.96 32.46
N LYS A 296 -10.60 24.87 32.23
CA LYS A 296 -11.35 25.60 31.21
C LYS A 296 -12.53 26.30 31.86
N CYS A 297 -13.05 27.36 31.25
CA CYS A 297 -14.34 27.90 31.70
C CYS A 297 -15.47 26.90 31.40
N ALA A 298 -16.47 26.87 32.29
CA ALA A 298 -17.68 26.08 32.12
C ALA A 298 -18.42 26.54 30.86
N HIS A 299 -19.29 25.67 30.33
CA HIS A 299 -20.09 26.02 29.16
C HIS A 299 -20.91 27.30 29.40
N GLY A 300 -20.88 28.26 28.46
CA GLY A 300 -21.54 29.56 28.59
C GLY A 300 -20.71 30.64 29.29
N TYR A 301 -19.46 30.34 29.67
CA TYR A 301 -18.55 31.29 30.33
C TYR A 301 -17.24 31.42 29.55
N ASP A 302 -16.66 32.62 29.55
CA ASP A 302 -15.33 32.89 28.97
C ASP A 302 -14.48 33.77 29.91
N GLY A 303 -13.17 33.71 29.76
CA GLY A 303 -12.19 34.37 30.62
C GLY A 303 -11.06 33.43 31.05
N ASN A 304 -10.45 33.75 32.19
CA ASN A 304 -9.33 32.99 32.73
C ASN A 304 -9.78 32.08 33.90
N PRO A 305 -9.76 30.75 33.75
CA PRO A 305 -10.20 29.82 34.80
C PRO A 305 -9.25 29.72 36.00
N TYR A 306 -8.05 30.30 35.91
CA TYR A 306 -7.00 30.22 36.93
C TYR A 306 -7.00 31.39 37.93
N VAL A 307 -7.94 32.34 37.81
CA VAL A 307 -8.06 33.51 38.71
C VAL A 307 -9.45 33.57 39.38
N GLN A 308 -9.58 34.35 40.45
CA GLN A 308 -10.84 34.51 41.22
C GLN A 308 -11.43 35.93 41.17
N SER A 309 -10.81 36.82 40.42
CA SER A 309 -11.17 38.24 40.37
C SER A 309 -11.08 38.75 38.93
N ASP A 310 -10.25 39.77 38.66
CA ASP A 310 -10.18 40.43 37.37
C ASP A 310 -9.86 39.43 36.25
N GLY A 311 -10.78 39.33 35.28
CA GLY A 311 -10.72 38.42 34.14
C GLY A 311 -11.01 36.95 34.47
N GLU A 312 -11.75 36.66 35.56
CA GLU A 312 -12.32 35.33 35.81
C GLU A 312 -13.31 34.88 34.71
N CYS A 313 -13.71 33.60 34.74
CA CYS A 313 -14.76 33.10 33.84
C CYS A 313 -16.09 33.81 34.12
N THR A 314 -16.55 34.61 33.17
CA THR A 314 -17.79 35.40 33.25
C THR A 314 -18.78 34.96 32.17
N ASN A 315 -20.07 35.18 32.41
CA ASN A 315 -21.13 34.78 31.50
C ASN A 315 -20.93 35.41 30.12
N ILE A 316 -20.94 34.59 29.07
CA ILE A 316 -20.92 35.06 27.69
C ILE A 316 -22.31 35.61 27.39
N ASN A 317 -22.40 36.82 26.85
CA ASN A 317 -23.67 37.32 26.34
C ASN A 317 -23.88 36.83 24.90
N GLU A 318 -24.51 35.66 24.72
CA GLU A 318 -24.68 35.11 23.37
C GLU A 318 -25.62 35.97 22.51
N CYS A 319 -26.49 36.80 23.10
CA CYS A 319 -27.37 37.67 22.33
C CYS A 319 -26.67 38.88 21.67
N GLN A 320 -25.38 39.11 21.94
CA GLN A 320 -24.61 40.17 21.28
C GLN A 320 -24.08 39.79 19.89
N ASP A 321 -23.81 38.49 19.64
CA ASP A 321 -23.37 37.99 18.33
C ASP A 321 -24.44 37.04 17.75
N PRO A 322 -25.06 37.36 16.61
CA PRO A 322 -26.02 36.47 15.95
C PRO A 322 -25.49 35.07 15.61
N LYS A 323 -24.16 34.86 15.65
CA LYS A 323 -23.53 33.55 15.44
C LYS A 323 -23.38 32.72 16.72
N SER A 324 -23.45 33.32 17.91
CA SER A 324 -23.30 32.59 19.18
C SER A 324 -24.63 32.06 19.73
N HIS A 325 -25.77 32.43 19.12
CA HIS A 325 -27.08 31.86 19.44
C HIS A 325 -27.79 31.30 18.19
N ASN A 326 -28.72 30.36 18.40
CA ASN A 326 -29.50 29.76 17.31
C ASN A 326 -30.99 30.13 17.30
N CYS A 327 -31.37 31.23 17.97
CA CYS A 327 -32.74 31.72 17.96
C CYS A 327 -33.28 31.91 16.52
N SER A 328 -34.40 31.25 16.23
CA SER A 328 -35.07 31.32 14.93
C SER A 328 -35.46 32.76 14.55
N SER A 329 -35.42 33.09 13.24
CA SER A 329 -35.82 34.41 12.74
C SER A 329 -37.22 34.80 13.23
N GLY A 330 -37.32 35.94 13.91
CA GLY A 330 -38.56 36.45 14.51
C GLY A 330 -38.77 36.11 15.99
N SER A 331 -37.87 35.37 16.64
CA SER A 331 -37.85 35.20 18.10
C SER A 331 -36.94 36.22 18.78
N LYS A 332 -37.19 36.51 20.06
CA LYS A 332 -36.38 37.44 20.87
C LYS A 332 -35.36 36.65 21.69
N CYS A 333 -34.07 36.90 21.50
CA CYS A 333 -32.99 36.34 22.33
C CYS A 333 -32.97 37.05 23.69
N ILE A 334 -32.87 36.26 24.76
CA ILE A 334 -32.72 36.74 26.14
C ILE A 334 -31.51 36.03 26.73
N ASP A 335 -30.49 36.82 27.09
CA ASP A 335 -29.29 36.33 27.76
C ASP A 335 -29.62 35.83 29.18
N THR A 336 -29.01 34.73 29.58
CA THR A 336 -29.22 34.08 30.89
C THR A 336 -27.87 33.67 31.49
N ASP A 337 -27.82 33.40 32.79
CA ASP A 337 -26.58 32.92 33.40
C ASP A 337 -26.23 31.50 32.89
N GLY A 338 -25.07 31.38 32.23
CA GLY A 338 -24.56 30.16 31.59
C GLY A 338 -25.14 29.83 30.21
N GLY A 339 -25.86 30.76 29.57
CA GLY A 339 -26.40 30.56 28.21
C GLY A 339 -27.49 31.55 27.83
N TYR A 340 -28.39 31.16 26.91
CA TYR A 340 -29.47 32.03 26.46
C TYR A 340 -30.82 31.30 26.33
N TYR A 341 -31.90 32.07 26.32
CA TYR A 341 -33.26 31.61 26.07
C TYR A 341 -33.92 32.39 24.92
N CYS A 342 -34.51 31.67 23.96
CA CYS A 342 -35.27 32.29 22.88
C CYS A 342 -36.75 32.37 23.23
N GLN A 343 -37.30 33.59 23.29
CA GLN A 343 -38.73 33.80 23.45
C GLN A 343 -39.46 33.62 22.10
N CYS A 344 -40.25 32.55 22.00
CA CYS A 344 -40.92 32.15 20.76
C CYS A 344 -42.27 32.86 20.52
N ASN A 345 -42.60 33.14 19.26
CA ASN A 345 -43.92 33.59 18.82
C ASN A 345 -44.91 32.43 18.63
N PHE A 346 -46.20 32.76 18.46
CA PHE A 346 -47.31 31.80 18.31
C PHE A 346 -47.00 30.71 17.25
N PHE A 347 -47.27 29.43 17.58
CA PHE A 347 -47.00 28.18 16.82
C PHE A 347 -45.59 27.53 16.92
N ARG A 348 -44.68 28.00 17.79
CA ARG A 348 -43.37 27.36 18.03
C ARG A 348 -43.14 27.07 19.53
N ARG A 349 -42.48 25.96 19.88
CA ARG A 349 -42.23 25.57 21.28
C ARG A 349 -40.86 24.91 21.43
N GLY A 350 -40.19 25.12 22.57
CA GLY A 350 -38.84 24.62 22.86
C GLY A 350 -37.79 25.72 22.92
N GLN A 351 -36.59 25.42 23.45
CA GLN A 351 -35.50 26.40 23.64
C GLN A 351 -35.01 27.03 22.34
N GLN A 352 -35.14 26.34 21.19
CA GLN A 352 -34.71 26.82 19.87
C GLN A 352 -35.89 27.29 18.99
N CYS A 353 -37.10 27.34 19.55
CA CYS A 353 -38.35 27.64 18.84
C CYS A 353 -38.63 26.72 17.65
N ASP A 354 -38.62 25.41 17.91
CA ASP A 354 -38.90 24.40 16.89
C ASP A 354 -40.40 24.36 16.49
N PRO A 355 -40.69 24.02 15.22
CA PRO A 355 -42.07 23.84 14.75
C PRO A 355 -42.74 22.62 15.37
N LEU A 356 -44.05 22.72 15.64
CA LEU A 356 -44.90 21.69 16.28
C LEU A 356 -44.96 20.34 15.56
N ILE A 357 -44.62 20.31 14.26
CA ILE A 357 -44.41 19.07 13.50
C ILE A 357 -42.90 18.91 13.35
N PRO A 358 -42.26 17.95 14.05
CA PRO A 358 -40.82 17.79 13.96
C PRO A 358 -40.44 17.40 12.54
N MET A 359 -39.59 18.20 11.91
CA MET A 359 -39.03 17.92 10.58
C MET A 359 -38.39 16.53 10.53
N ALA A 360 -37.95 15.98 11.67
CA ALA A 360 -37.43 14.62 11.81
C ALA A 360 -38.44 13.53 11.38
N ALA A 361 -39.73 13.66 11.68
CA ALA A 361 -40.72 12.64 11.32
C ALA A 361 -41.01 12.62 9.80
N VAL A 362 -41.04 13.80 9.18
CA VAL A 362 -41.17 13.95 7.72
C VAL A 362 -39.87 13.51 7.03
N ALA A 363 -38.71 13.84 7.61
CA ALA A 363 -37.40 13.40 7.15
C ALA A 363 -37.27 11.88 7.22
N LEU A 364 -37.76 11.19 8.25
CA LEU A 364 -37.68 9.73 8.36
C LEU A 364 -38.48 9.00 7.27
N LEU A 365 -39.69 9.46 6.94
CA LEU A 365 -40.50 8.85 5.88
C LEU A 365 -39.92 9.12 4.49
N THR A 366 -39.44 10.34 4.24
CA THR A 366 -38.82 10.72 2.97
C THR A 366 -37.45 10.06 2.77
N THR A 367 -36.65 9.95 3.83
CA THR A 367 -35.36 9.22 3.79
C THR A 367 -35.57 7.73 3.57
N PHE A 368 -36.54 7.09 4.24
CA PHE A 368 -36.84 5.68 4.01
C PHE A 368 -37.27 5.41 2.56
N ALA A 369 -38.17 6.25 2.01
CA ALA A 369 -38.57 6.15 0.61
C ALA A 369 -37.40 6.39 -0.37
N ALA A 370 -36.54 7.37 -0.09
CA ALA A 370 -35.35 7.64 -0.90
C ALA A 370 -34.32 6.50 -0.85
N VAL A 371 -34.14 5.85 0.30
CA VAL A 371 -33.26 4.67 0.45
C VAL A 371 -33.81 3.50 -0.34
N VAL A 372 -35.12 3.21 -0.25
CA VAL A 372 -35.74 2.12 -1.02
C VAL A 372 -35.62 2.37 -2.52
N LEU A 373 -35.93 3.59 -2.98
CA LEU A 373 -35.75 3.98 -4.39
C LEU A 373 -34.29 3.91 -4.82
N GLY A 374 -33.36 4.32 -3.97
CA GLY A 374 -31.92 4.20 -4.19
C GLY A 374 -31.47 2.75 -4.34
N CYS A 375 -31.93 1.85 -3.46
CA CYS A 375 -31.65 0.42 -3.54
C CYS A 375 -32.20 -0.19 -4.84
N VAL A 376 -33.44 0.13 -5.22
CA VAL A 376 -34.03 -0.32 -6.49
C VAL A 376 -33.24 0.20 -7.69
N ALA A 377 -32.87 1.48 -7.68
CA ALA A 377 -32.05 2.08 -8.73
C ALA A 377 -30.68 1.40 -8.83
N ILE A 378 -30.02 1.10 -7.71
CA ILE A 378 -28.74 0.38 -7.69
C ILE A 378 -28.88 -1.03 -8.30
N VAL A 379 -29.93 -1.77 -7.94
CA VAL A 379 -30.19 -3.12 -8.50
C VAL A 379 -30.47 -3.04 -10.00
N LEU A 380 -31.24 -2.04 -10.46
CA LEU A 380 -31.48 -1.80 -11.89
C LEU A 380 -30.18 -1.43 -12.63
N LEU A 381 -29.35 -0.57 -12.05
CA LEU A 381 -28.05 -0.21 -12.65
C LEU A 381 -27.10 -1.41 -12.71
N GLN A 382 -27.06 -2.25 -11.68
CA GLN A 382 -26.24 -3.47 -11.66
C GLN A 382 -26.70 -4.47 -12.73
N THR A 383 -28.01 -4.70 -12.86
CA THR A 383 -28.56 -5.62 -13.87
C THR A 383 -28.34 -5.10 -15.29
N LEU A 384 -28.51 -3.80 -15.53
CA LEU A 384 -28.20 -3.15 -16.81
C LEU A 384 -26.70 -3.25 -17.15
N ASN A 385 -25.81 -3.02 -16.19
CA ASN A 385 -24.37 -3.12 -16.39
C ASN A 385 -23.93 -4.57 -16.67
N ASN A 386 -24.49 -5.56 -15.95
CA ASN A 386 -24.23 -6.98 -16.23
C ASN A 386 -24.70 -7.36 -17.65
N ARG A 387 -25.87 -6.88 -18.08
CA ARG A 387 -26.39 -7.11 -19.45
C ARG A 387 -25.53 -6.43 -20.52
N LYS A 388 -25.02 -5.22 -20.24
CA LYS A 388 -24.08 -4.52 -21.12
C LYS A 388 -22.78 -5.31 -21.31
N ARG A 389 -22.22 -5.84 -20.22
CA ARG A 389 -21.01 -6.69 -20.26
C ARG A 389 -21.25 -8.01 -21.00
N PHE A 390 -22.38 -8.66 -20.72
CA PHE A 390 -22.79 -9.88 -21.42
C PHE A 390 -22.84 -9.68 -22.94
N ASN A 391 -23.46 -8.60 -23.40
CA ASN A 391 -23.52 -8.28 -24.83
C ASN A 391 -22.14 -7.92 -25.40
N ARG A 392 -21.36 -7.10 -24.69
CA ARG A 392 -20.00 -6.69 -25.11
C ARG A 392 -19.07 -7.90 -25.26
N ASN A 393 -19.18 -8.88 -24.37
CA ASN A 393 -18.36 -10.10 -24.38
C ASN A 393 -18.90 -11.18 -25.34
N GLY A 394 -19.87 -10.86 -26.22
CA GLY A 394 -20.37 -11.75 -27.26
C GLY A 394 -21.40 -12.78 -26.81
N GLY A 395 -22.07 -12.59 -25.66
CA GLY A 395 -22.91 -13.63 -25.05
C GLY A 395 -24.06 -14.15 -25.89
N LYS A 396 -24.67 -13.31 -26.76
CA LYS A 396 -25.69 -13.80 -27.70
C LYS A 396 -25.13 -14.78 -28.72
N LEU A 397 -23.93 -14.53 -29.23
CA LEU A 397 -23.29 -15.34 -30.27
C LEU A 397 -22.73 -16.64 -29.70
N LEU A 398 -22.11 -16.59 -28.52
CA LEU A 398 -21.61 -17.78 -27.82
C LEU A 398 -22.76 -18.72 -27.41
N ASN A 399 -23.92 -18.18 -27.00
CA ASN A 399 -25.11 -18.98 -26.72
C ASN A 399 -25.65 -19.67 -27.96
N ALA A 400 -25.68 -18.98 -29.11
CA ALA A 400 -26.11 -19.57 -30.38
C ALA A 400 -25.18 -20.71 -30.84
N GLN A 401 -23.94 -20.76 -30.37
CA GLN A 401 -22.97 -21.82 -30.66
C GLN A 401 -23.01 -22.99 -29.65
N GLY A 402 -23.96 -22.97 -28.71
CA GLY A 402 -24.16 -24.05 -27.73
C GLY A 402 -23.23 -24.01 -26.52
N ILE A 403 -22.53 -22.89 -26.28
CA ILE A 403 -21.72 -22.72 -25.06
C ILE A 403 -22.65 -22.33 -23.90
N THR A 404 -22.58 -23.07 -22.80
CA THR A 404 -23.40 -22.79 -21.62
C THR A 404 -22.94 -21.50 -20.95
N THR A 405 -23.83 -20.51 -20.83
CA THR A 405 -23.54 -19.28 -20.07
C THR A 405 -24.13 -19.32 -18.66
N TYR A 406 -23.29 -19.04 -17.68
CA TYR A 406 -23.65 -18.88 -16.28
C TYR A 406 -23.71 -17.40 -15.89
N THR A 407 -24.67 -17.05 -15.04
CA THR A 407 -24.70 -15.75 -14.37
C THR A 407 -23.67 -15.71 -13.23
N LYS A 408 -23.26 -14.51 -12.80
CA LYS A 408 -22.39 -14.35 -11.61
C LYS A 408 -22.98 -15.01 -10.37
N ARG A 409 -24.31 -14.96 -10.24
CA ARG A 409 -25.02 -15.52 -9.09
C ARG A 409 -24.95 -17.05 -9.09
N GLU A 410 -25.08 -17.68 -10.26
CA GLU A 410 -24.94 -19.13 -10.41
C GLU A 410 -23.51 -19.59 -10.17
N LEU A 411 -22.51 -18.90 -10.72
CA LEU A 411 -21.11 -19.24 -10.43
C LEU A 411 -20.78 -19.17 -8.94
N LYS A 412 -21.30 -18.15 -8.23
CA LYS A 412 -21.12 -18.05 -6.77
C LYS A 412 -21.75 -19.23 -6.04
N LYS A 413 -22.85 -19.81 -6.54
CA LYS A 413 -23.44 -21.04 -5.98
C LYS A 413 -22.61 -22.27 -6.33
N ILE A 414 -22.22 -22.42 -7.60
CA ILE A 414 -21.40 -23.54 -8.11
C ILE A 414 -20.10 -23.67 -7.31
N THR A 415 -19.45 -22.55 -7.01
CA THR A 415 -18.17 -22.54 -6.26
C THR A 415 -18.34 -22.45 -4.74
N ASN A 416 -19.57 -22.54 -4.23
CA ASN A 416 -19.89 -22.29 -2.82
C ASN A 416 -19.18 -21.05 -2.26
N GLY A 417 -19.38 -19.91 -2.91
CA GLY A 417 -18.75 -18.64 -2.55
C GLY A 417 -17.25 -18.55 -2.85
N TYR A 418 -16.73 -19.35 -3.80
CA TYR A 418 -15.30 -19.47 -4.10
C TYR A 418 -14.48 -20.02 -2.92
N SER A 419 -15.06 -20.94 -2.15
CA SER A 419 -14.50 -21.43 -0.88
C SER A 419 -13.27 -22.33 -1.05
N LYS A 420 -13.28 -23.23 -2.05
CA LYS A 420 -12.17 -24.16 -2.28
C LYS A 420 -11.35 -23.78 -3.51
N ARG A 421 -10.15 -23.24 -3.28
CA ARG A 421 -9.18 -22.91 -4.32
C ARG A 421 -8.35 -24.15 -4.67
N LEU A 422 -8.32 -24.51 -5.95
CA LEU A 422 -7.51 -25.60 -6.50
C LEU A 422 -6.08 -25.15 -6.80
N GLY A 423 -5.93 -23.90 -7.25
CA GLY A 423 -4.63 -23.30 -7.54
C GLY A 423 -4.77 -21.83 -7.91
N GLY A 424 -3.66 -21.16 -8.13
CA GLY A 424 -3.67 -19.90 -8.86
C GLY A 424 -2.29 -19.55 -9.38
N GLY A 425 -2.27 -19.06 -10.60
CA GLY A 425 -1.05 -18.71 -11.32
C GLY A 425 -1.19 -17.35 -11.98
N HIS A 426 -0.33 -17.10 -12.97
CA HIS A 426 -0.30 -15.84 -13.71
C HIS A 426 -1.65 -15.50 -14.37
N PHE A 427 -2.43 -16.52 -14.75
CA PHE A 427 -3.64 -16.37 -15.52
C PHE A 427 -4.95 -16.35 -14.71
N GLY A 428 -4.89 -16.37 -13.38
CA GLY A 428 -6.10 -16.43 -12.57
C GLY A 428 -6.04 -17.37 -11.39
N ASN A 429 -7.10 -17.34 -10.59
CA ASN A 429 -7.38 -18.33 -9.56
C ASN A 429 -8.36 -19.37 -10.10
N VAL A 430 -8.14 -20.64 -9.75
CA VAL A 430 -9.03 -21.75 -10.12
C VAL A 430 -9.70 -22.29 -8.87
N TYR A 431 -11.00 -22.46 -8.92
CA TYR A 431 -11.82 -22.94 -7.80
C TYR A 431 -12.54 -24.24 -8.16
N GLU A 432 -12.69 -25.13 -7.19
CA GLU A 432 -13.55 -26.29 -7.34
C GLU A 432 -15.01 -25.84 -7.26
N GLY A 433 -15.86 -26.43 -8.10
CA GLY A 433 -17.29 -26.22 -8.06
C GLY A 433 -18.06 -27.48 -8.41
N THR A 434 -19.37 -27.41 -8.21
CA THR A 434 -20.31 -28.48 -8.56
C THR A 434 -21.50 -27.87 -9.30
N ILE A 435 -21.74 -28.34 -10.52
CA ILE A 435 -22.90 -27.90 -11.32
C ILE A 435 -24.16 -28.68 -10.90
N VAL A 436 -25.33 -28.24 -11.38
CA VAL A 436 -26.64 -28.75 -10.94
C VAL A 436 -26.77 -30.27 -11.06
N ASP A 437 -26.15 -30.86 -12.08
CA ASP A 437 -26.15 -32.32 -12.31
C ASP A 437 -25.20 -33.11 -11.38
N GLY A 438 -24.61 -32.47 -10.36
CA GLY A 438 -23.67 -33.11 -9.42
C GLY A 438 -22.24 -33.30 -9.96
N ARG A 439 -21.99 -32.99 -11.23
CA ARG A 439 -20.65 -33.06 -11.83
C ARG A 439 -19.71 -32.00 -11.24
N LYS A 440 -18.48 -32.40 -10.94
CA LYS A 440 -17.42 -31.48 -10.49
C LYS A 440 -16.87 -30.67 -11.65
N VAL A 441 -16.55 -29.40 -11.38
CA VAL A 441 -16.01 -28.47 -12.37
C VAL A 441 -14.86 -27.65 -11.78
N ALA A 442 -13.99 -27.15 -12.66
CA ALA A 442 -12.94 -26.20 -12.33
C ALA A 442 -13.31 -24.81 -12.88
N VAL A 443 -13.50 -23.83 -11.98
CA VAL A 443 -13.90 -22.47 -12.33
C VAL A 443 -12.69 -21.55 -12.33
N LYS A 444 -12.23 -21.15 -13.51
CA LYS A 444 -11.06 -20.27 -13.71
C LYS A 444 -11.50 -18.81 -13.73
N CYS A 445 -11.11 -18.09 -12.69
CA CYS A 445 -11.39 -16.67 -12.50
C CYS A 445 -10.14 -15.84 -12.82
N PRO A 446 -10.16 -14.98 -13.85
CA PRO A 446 -9.02 -14.13 -14.18
C PRO A 446 -8.71 -13.14 -13.04
N LEU A 447 -7.43 -12.88 -12.79
CA LEU A 447 -7.02 -11.86 -11.83
C LEU A 447 -7.35 -10.47 -12.39
N ARG A 448 -8.08 -9.66 -11.62
CA ARG A 448 -8.23 -8.24 -11.93
C ARG A 448 -6.95 -7.55 -11.49
N THR A 449 -6.00 -7.36 -12.39
CA THR A 449 -4.89 -6.42 -12.14
C THR A 449 -5.49 -5.02 -12.04
N ARG A 450 -5.91 -4.63 -10.83
CA ARG A 450 -5.79 -3.22 -10.45
C ARG A 450 -4.29 -2.96 -10.56
N VAL A 451 -3.89 -2.10 -11.49
CA VAL A 451 -2.56 -1.49 -11.49
C VAL A 451 -2.45 -0.70 -10.19
N SER A 452 -2.14 -1.42 -9.13
CA SER A 452 -1.68 -0.92 -7.86
C SER A 452 -0.19 -1.07 -8.03
N SER A 453 0.48 0.07 -8.12
CA SER A 453 1.93 0.25 -8.20
C SER A 453 2.68 -0.48 -7.08
N HIS A 454 2.79 -1.81 -7.16
CA HIS A 454 3.62 -2.63 -6.31
C HIS A 454 4.71 -3.28 -7.17
N ARG A 455 5.92 -2.73 -6.98
CA ARG A 455 7.27 -3.26 -7.23
C ARG A 455 7.34 -4.70 -7.75
N CYS A 456 7.75 -4.84 -9.01
CA CYS A 456 8.59 -5.96 -9.45
C CYS A 456 10.02 -5.45 -9.69
N HIS A 457 10.99 -6.23 -9.21
CA HIS A 457 12.37 -5.87 -8.93
C HIS A 457 13.34 -6.01 -10.14
N TRP A 458 12.86 -5.95 -11.40
CA TRP A 458 13.70 -6.19 -12.60
C TRP A 458 14.05 -4.92 -13.43
N LYS A 459 13.86 -3.69 -12.93
CA LYS A 459 13.98 -2.50 -13.79
C LYS A 459 15.38 -2.09 -14.29
N ASN A 460 16.45 -2.86 -14.11
CA ASN A 460 17.81 -2.40 -14.44
C ASN A 460 18.58 -3.17 -15.53
N LEU A 461 17.95 -3.97 -16.38
CA LEU A 461 18.54 -4.31 -17.68
C LEU A 461 17.52 -4.07 -18.81
N ILE A 462 17.89 -3.18 -19.73
CA ILE A 462 17.18 -2.73 -20.94
C ILE A 462 16.09 -1.67 -20.68
N ARG A 463 16.44 -0.40 -20.95
CA ARG A 463 15.48 0.71 -21.11
C ARG A 463 14.61 0.42 -22.35
N PRO A 464 13.29 0.23 -22.27
CA PRO A 464 12.48 0.31 -23.48
C PRO A 464 12.44 1.78 -23.91
N ARG A 465 12.74 2.03 -25.19
CA ARG A 465 12.45 3.32 -25.84
C ARG A 465 11.00 3.72 -25.51
N ARG A 466 10.80 4.97 -25.10
CA ARG A 466 9.46 5.59 -25.07
C ARG A 466 8.94 5.64 -26.50
N VAL A 467 8.24 4.60 -26.93
CA VAL A 467 7.34 4.68 -28.07
C VAL A 467 6.04 5.28 -27.53
N PRO A 468 5.51 6.35 -28.12
CA PRO A 468 4.18 6.84 -27.78
C PRO A 468 3.18 5.69 -27.95
N LEU A 469 2.41 5.39 -26.91
CA LEU A 469 1.31 4.44 -26.99
C LEU A 469 0.35 4.91 -28.09
N PRO A 470 0.09 4.14 -29.16
CA PRO A 470 -1.15 4.36 -29.88
C PRO A 470 -2.26 4.01 -28.88
N GLN A 471 -3.15 4.96 -28.63
CA GLN A 471 -4.49 4.70 -28.11
C GLN A 471 -5.26 3.90 -29.17
N GLN A 472 -4.82 2.66 -29.43
CA GLN A 472 -5.58 1.73 -30.23
C GLN A 472 -6.69 1.20 -29.33
N ARG A 473 -7.89 1.76 -29.51
CA ARG A 473 -9.14 1.18 -29.05
C ARG A 473 -9.14 -0.30 -29.43
N VAL A 474 -8.90 -1.20 -28.47
CA VAL A 474 -9.21 -2.63 -28.61
C VAL A 474 -10.70 -2.86 -28.33
N GLU A 475 -11.56 -1.94 -28.81
CA GLU A 475 -13.01 -1.95 -28.53
C GLU A 475 -13.85 -2.52 -29.68
N GLU A 476 -13.28 -3.01 -30.78
CA GLU A 476 -14.12 -3.35 -31.96
C GLU A 476 -13.95 -4.73 -32.60
N ASP A 477 -13.19 -5.67 -32.05
CA ASP A 477 -13.16 -7.02 -32.65
C ASP A 477 -13.43 -8.09 -31.61
N GLY A 478 -14.25 -9.09 -31.97
CA GLY A 478 -14.78 -10.15 -31.11
C GLY A 478 -13.71 -11.13 -30.59
N SER A 479 -12.58 -10.63 -30.11
CA SER A 479 -11.38 -11.35 -29.72
C SER A 479 -11.63 -12.31 -28.55
N PHE A 480 -12.35 -11.89 -27.52
CA PHE A 480 -12.80 -12.77 -26.43
C PHE A 480 -13.68 -13.91 -26.93
N MET A 481 -14.66 -13.57 -27.78
CA MET A 481 -15.57 -14.54 -28.36
C MET A 481 -14.85 -15.53 -29.27
N ASN A 482 -13.96 -15.06 -30.14
CA ASN A 482 -13.17 -15.91 -31.03
C ASN A 482 -12.28 -16.89 -30.26
N GLU A 483 -11.73 -16.45 -29.13
CA GLU A 483 -10.87 -17.27 -28.29
C GLU A 483 -11.66 -18.29 -27.46
N ILE A 484 -12.77 -17.88 -26.83
CA ILE A 484 -13.66 -18.79 -26.10
C ILE A 484 -14.27 -19.82 -27.05
N ARG A 485 -14.67 -19.39 -28.25
CA ARG A 485 -15.16 -20.29 -29.31
C ARG A 485 -14.11 -21.30 -29.73
N PHE A 486 -12.90 -20.84 -30.04
CA PHE A 486 -11.79 -21.73 -30.38
C PHE A 486 -11.53 -22.72 -29.26
N GLN A 487 -11.42 -22.24 -28.01
CA GLN A 487 -11.20 -23.11 -26.87
C GLN A 487 -12.31 -24.14 -26.71
N PHE A 488 -13.57 -23.75 -26.87
CA PHE A 488 -14.72 -24.66 -26.83
C PHE A 488 -14.66 -25.74 -27.91
N GLU A 489 -14.43 -25.35 -29.17
CA GLU A 489 -14.38 -26.26 -30.32
C GLU A 489 -13.23 -27.27 -30.20
N VAL A 490 -12.05 -26.80 -29.83
CA VAL A 490 -10.83 -27.61 -29.76
C VAL A 490 -10.85 -28.54 -28.55
N SER A 491 -11.45 -28.10 -27.43
CA SER A 491 -11.54 -28.87 -26.18
C SER A 491 -12.35 -30.17 -26.27
N ARG A 492 -12.92 -30.49 -27.45
CA ARG A 492 -13.56 -31.79 -27.74
C ARG A 492 -12.56 -32.92 -27.96
N HIS A 493 -11.28 -32.62 -28.18
CA HIS A 493 -10.25 -33.63 -28.28
C HIS A 493 -10.06 -34.34 -26.92
N LYS A 494 -9.94 -35.67 -26.92
CA LYS A 494 -9.85 -36.49 -25.69
C LYS A 494 -8.73 -36.05 -24.74
N ASN A 495 -7.60 -35.59 -25.30
CA ASN A 495 -6.42 -35.15 -24.57
C ASN A 495 -6.35 -33.64 -24.31
N LEU A 496 -7.46 -32.91 -24.43
CA LEU A 496 -7.57 -31.52 -24.02
C LEU A 496 -8.60 -31.37 -22.89
N VAL A 497 -8.35 -30.45 -21.97
CA VAL A 497 -9.32 -30.13 -20.91
C VAL A 497 -10.55 -29.46 -21.51
N GLN A 498 -11.71 -30.07 -21.31
CA GLN A 498 -12.99 -29.63 -21.87
C GLN A 498 -13.47 -28.30 -21.25
N LEU A 499 -13.81 -27.33 -22.11
CA LEU A 499 -14.54 -26.13 -21.70
C LEU A 499 -16.04 -26.43 -21.67
N LEU A 500 -16.65 -26.34 -20.49
CA LEU A 500 -18.07 -26.65 -20.26
C LEU A 500 -18.97 -25.41 -20.39
N GLY A 501 -18.43 -24.23 -20.09
CA GLY A 501 -19.18 -22.97 -20.20
C GLY A 501 -18.41 -21.76 -19.70
N CYS A 502 -19.09 -20.61 -19.64
CA CYS A 502 -18.49 -19.35 -19.23
C CYS A 502 -19.47 -18.41 -18.55
N CYS A 503 -18.97 -17.39 -17.84
CA CYS A 503 -19.75 -16.25 -17.38
C CYS A 503 -19.25 -14.97 -18.04
N LEU A 504 -20.16 -14.26 -18.69
CA LEU A 504 -19.86 -13.10 -19.52
C LEU A 504 -20.32 -11.78 -18.90
N GLU A 505 -20.89 -11.81 -17.69
CA GLU A 505 -21.34 -10.62 -16.95
C GLU A 505 -20.16 -9.87 -16.27
N THR A 506 -18.93 -10.36 -16.42
CA THR A 506 -17.70 -9.81 -15.85
C THR A 506 -16.93 -8.94 -16.86
N ASP A 507 -15.93 -8.18 -16.38
CA ASP A 507 -15.09 -7.38 -17.28
C ASP A 507 -14.20 -8.27 -18.15
N ILE A 508 -13.66 -9.34 -17.56
CA ILE A 508 -12.98 -10.45 -18.25
C ILE A 508 -13.82 -11.71 -17.99
N PRO A 509 -14.22 -12.48 -19.02
CA PRO A 509 -14.99 -13.70 -18.86
C PRO A 509 -14.41 -14.70 -17.84
N ILE A 510 -15.27 -15.33 -17.04
CA ILE A 510 -14.89 -16.46 -16.19
C ILE A 510 -15.19 -17.75 -16.96
N LEU A 511 -14.27 -18.72 -16.94
CA LEU A 511 -14.41 -19.96 -17.69
C LEU A 511 -14.64 -21.15 -16.74
N VAL A 512 -15.46 -22.10 -17.17
CA VAL A 512 -15.83 -23.31 -16.42
C VAL A 512 -15.38 -24.53 -17.20
N PHE A 513 -14.44 -25.28 -16.65
CA PHE A 513 -13.84 -26.47 -17.24
C PHE A 513 -14.29 -27.74 -16.53
N GLU A 514 -14.08 -28.88 -17.19
CA GLU A 514 -14.14 -30.17 -16.50
C GLU A 514 -13.11 -30.23 -15.35
N PHE A 515 -13.45 -30.98 -14.30
CA PHE A 515 -12.54 -31.21 -13.20
C PHE A 515 -11.75 -32.51 -13.43
N VAL A 516 -10.42 -32.43 -13.35
CA VAL A 516 -9.52 -33.56 -13.56
C VAL A 516 -8.89 -33.97 -12.23
N ALA A 517 -9.15 -35.20 -11.76
CA ALA A 517 -9.01 -35.56 -10.35
C ALA A 517 -7.59 -35.90 -9.89
N ASN A 518 -6.73 -36.46 -10.76
CA ASN A 518 -5.37 -36.86 -10.38
C ASN A 518 -4.36 -35.70 -10.35
N GLY A 519 -4.80 -34.47 -10.65
CA GLY A 519 -3.94 -33.29 -10.63
C GLY A 519 -3.05 -33.19 -11.86
N SER A 520 -1.98 -32.38 -11.75
CA SER A 520 -1.06 -32.14 -12.86
C SER A 520 0.08 -33.16 -12.93
N LEU A 521 0.72 -33.28 -14.08
CA LEU A 521 1.91 -34.08 -14.26
C LEU A 521 3.07 -33.58 -13.38
N GLU A 522 3.14 -32.26 -13.12
CA GLU A 522 4.08 -31.69 -12.16
C GLU A 522 3.88 -32.29 -10.75
N ASP A 523 2.62 -32.38 -10.30
CA ASP A 523 2.29 -32.95 -8.99
C ASP A 523 2.75 -34.41 -8.92
N ILE A 524 2.58 -35.17 -10.00
CA ILE A 524 2.92 -36.60 -10.03
C ILE A 524 4.43 -36.83 -10.08
N LEU A 525 5.16 -36.05 -10.87
CA LEU A 525 6.61 -36.18 -11.00
C LEU A 525 7.34 -35.68 -9.74
N HIS A 526 6.90 -34.54 -9.17
CA HIS A 526 7.70 -33.77 -8.22
C HIS A 526 7.08 -33.56 -6.83
N SER A 527 5.82 -33.98 -6.58
CA SER A 527 5.22 -33.82 -5.24
C SER A 527 5.70 -34.89 -4.27
N ALA A 528 6.12 -34.44 -3.07
CA ALA A 528 6.49 -35.32 -1.97
C ALA A 528 5.28 -36.00 -1.30
N LYS A 529 4.05 -35.54 -1.56
CA LYS A 529 2.83 -35.96 -0.83
C LYS A 529 2.12 -37.18 -1.42
N LYS A 530 2.35 -37.48 -2.70
CA LYS A 530 1.82 -38.67 -3.40
C LYS A 530 2.92 -39.22 -4.31
N PRO A 531 3.80 -40.10 -3.81
CA PRO A 531 4.81 -40.73 -4.64
C PRO A 531 4.15 -41.74 -5.57
N CYS A 532 3.54 -41.29 -6.66
CA CYS A 532 3.17 -42.16 -7.77
C CYS A 532 4.43 -42.39 -8.62
N THR A 533 4.72 -43.65 -8.90
CA THR A 533 5.84 -44.07 -9.74
C THR A 533 5.30 -44.46 -11.11
N LEU A 534 5.35 -43.53 -12.06
CA LEU A 534 5.03 -43.81 -13.45
C LEU A 534 6.15 -44.68 -14.06
N SER A 535 5.75 -45.84 -14.57
CA SER A 535 6.57 -46.73 -15.40
C SER A 535 6.91 -46.08 -16.75
N LEU A 536 7.90 -46.63 -17.46
CA LEU A 536 8.28 -46.11 -18.78
C LEU A 536 7.11 -46.15 -19.80
N PRO A 537 6.29 -47.23 -19.89
CA PRO A 537 5.09 -47.24 -20.73
C PRO A 537 4.10 -46.12 -20.40
N GLU A 538 3.78 -45.90 -19.11
CA GLU A 538 2.84 -44.85 -18.70
C GLU A 538 3.35 -43.45 -19.04
N ARG A 539 4.65 -43.18 -18.83
CA ARG A 539 5.26 -41.90 -19.23
C ARG A 539 5.21 -41.68 -20.73
N LEU A 540 5.37 -42.75 -21.51
CA LEU A 540 5.28 -42.70 -22.96
C LEU A 540 3.85 -42.45 -23.44
N ASP A 541 2.86 -43.02 -22.76
CA ASP A 541 1.43 -42.77 -23.04
C ASP A 541 1.03 -41.33 -22.74
N ILE A 542 1.54 -40.78 -21.64
CA ILE A 542 1.39 -39.36 -21.30
C ILE A 542 2.05 -38.47 -22.36
N ALA A 543 3.27 -38.82 -22.79
CA ALA A 543 3.97 -38.07 -23.84
C ALA A 543 3.21 -38.12 -25.17
N ILE A 544 2.76 -39.30 -25.60
CA ILE A 544 2.02 -39.48 -26.87
C ILE A 544 0.70 -38.71 -26.82
N GLY A 545 -0.12 -38.90 -25.79
CA GLY A 545 -1.42 -38.22 -25.72
C GLY A 545 -1.30 -36.70 -25.62
N SER A 546 -0.26 -36.20 -24.93
CA SER A 546 0.04 -34.76 -24.89
C SER A 546 0.50 -34.24 -26.25
N ALA A 547 1.37 -34.97 -26.95
CA ALA A 547 1.83 -34.62 -28.29
C ALA A 547 0.67 -34.65 -29.31
N GLU A 548 -0.24 -35.61 -29.20
CA GLU A 548 -1.46 -35.72 -30.03
C GLU A 548 -2.35 -34.49 -29.84
N ALA A 549 -2.56 -34.03 -28.60
CA ALA A 549 -3.31 -32.81 -28.33
C ALA A 549 -2.69 -31.56 -28.98
N ILE A 550 -1.36 -31.43 -28.89
CA ILE A 550 -0.65 -30.27 -29.44
C ILE A 550 -0.62 -30.32 -30.98
N ALA A 551 -0.36 -31.50 -31.55
CA ALA A 551 -0.42 -31.71 -33.00
C ALA A 551 -1.81 -31.41 -33.57
N TYR A 552 -2.87 -31.84 -32.86
CA TYR A 552 -4.25 -31.50 -33.21
C TYR A 552 -4.46 -29.98 -33.25
N MET A 553 -4.06 -29.25 -32.20
CA MET A 553 -4.15 -27.78 -32.19
C MET A 553 -3.39 -27.11 -33.34
N HIS A 554 -2.19 -27.60 -33.65
CA HIS A 554 -1.35 -27.08 -34.73
C HIS A 554 -1.93 -27.34 -36.13
N SER A 555 -2.72 -28.40 -36.29
CA SER A 555 -3.34 -28.84 -37.55
C SER A 555 -4.60 -28.07 -37.96
N LEU A 556 -5.22 -27.30 -37.06
CA LEU A 556 -6.47 -26.61 -37.33
C LEU A 556 -6.25 -25.39 -38.24
N ASP A 557 -6.67 -25.54 -39.50
CA ASP A 557 -6.17 -24.80 -40.68
C ASP A 557 -6.77 -23.40 -40.90
N ASN A 558 -6.96 -22.61 -39.85
CA ASN A 558 -7.41 -21.23 -40.03
C ASN A 558 -6.68 -20.17 -39.20
N GLN A 559 -5.66 -20.56 -38.41
CA GLN A 559 -4.86 -19.58 -37.66
C GLN A 559 -3.54 -20.09 -37.04
N LYS A 560 -3.08 -21.33 -37.31
CA LYS A 560 -1.84 -21.91 -36.72
C LYS A 560 -1.70 -21.54 -35.24
N ARG A 561 -2.60 -22.08 -34.41
CA ARG A 561 -2.79 -21.64 -33.03
C ARG A 561 -1.73 -22.24 -32.11
N VAL A 562 -0.81 -21.38 -31.67
CA VAL A 562 0.23 -21.68 -30.67
C VAL A 562 -0.40 -21.75 -29.28
N HIS A 563 -0.05 -22.75 -28.48
CA HIS A 563 -0.43 -22.85 -27.07
C HIS A 563 0.32 -21.82 -26.21
N GLY A 564 1.66 -21.83 -26.28
CA GLY A 564 2.55 -20.83 -25.68
C GLY A 564 2.81 -20.94 -24.18
N ASP A 565 2.39 -22.03 -23.53
CA ASP A 565 2.65 -22.31 -22.10
C ASP A 565 2.61 -23.82 -21.82
N ILE A 566 3.30 -24.60 -22.65
CA ILE A 566 3.36 -26.07 -22.48
C ILE A 566 4.35 -26.39 -21.37
N LYS A 567 3.86 -27.03 -20.30
CA LYS A 567 4.65 -27.46 -19.15
C LYS A 567 3.89 -28.52 -18.33
N PRO A 568 4.56 -29.28 -17.45
CA PRO A 568 3.92 -30.34 -16.67
C PRO A 568 2.76 -29.86 -15.78
N SER A 569 2.77 -28.63 -15.26
CA SER A 569 1.64 -28.08 -14.48
C SER A 569 0.38 -27.84 -15.30
N ASN A 570 0.49 -27.76 -16.63
CA ASN A 570 -0.64 -27.59 -17.54
C ASN A 570 -1.08 -28.90 -18.21
N ILE A 571 -0.46 -30.04 -17.88
CA ILE A 571 -0.84 -31.38 -18.37
C ILE A 571 -1.47 -32.12 -17.19
N PHE A 572 -2.78 -32.24 -17.18
CA PHE A 572 -3.51 -32.95 -16.12
C PHE A 572 -3.67 -34.43 -16.48
N LEU A 573 -3.78 -35.30 -15.48
CA LEU A 573 -4.08 -36.71 -15.70
C LEU A 573 -5.48 -37.04 -15.19
N ASP A 574 -6.27 -37.73 -16.02
CA ASP A 574 -7.56 -38.27 -15.56
C ASP A 574 -7.39 -39.54 -14.71
N ASP A 575 -8.50 -40.15 -14.32
CA ASP A 575 -8.53 -41.32 -13.42
C ASP A 575 -7.77 -42.52 -14.01
N ASP A 576 -7.68 -42.62 -15.34
CA ASP A 576 -6.99 -43.66 -16.10
C ASP A 576 -5.56 -43.25 -16.50
N LEU A 577 -5.02 -42.17 -15.92
CA LEU A 577 -3.72 -41.57 -16.23
C LEU A 577 -3.58 -41.04 -17.67
N ASN A 578 -4.68 -40.83 -18.40
CA ASN A 578 -4.60 -40.21 -19.72
C ASN A 578 -4.33 -38.71 -19.59
N PRO A 579 -3.46 -38.14 -20.44
CA PRO A 579 -3.12 -36.73 -20.38
C PRO A 579 -4.24 -35.85 -20.94
N LYS A 580 -4.51 -34.74 -20.27
CA LYS A 580 -5.39 -33.64 -20.69
C LYS A 580 -4.63 -32.31 -20.60
N VAL A 581 -4.26 -31.77 -21.75
CA VAL A 581 -3.58 -30.47 -21.85
C VAL A 581 -4.58 -29.34 -21.59
N SER A 582 -4.21 -28.42 -20.70
CA SER A 582 -5.04 -27.32 -20.19
C SER A 582 -4.46 -25.96 -20.58
N ASP A 583 -5.14 -24.86 -20.24
CA ASP A 583 -4.61 -23.49 -20.35
C ASP A 583 -4.24 -22.97 -21.76
N PHE A 584 -4.55 -23.74 -22.80
CA PHE A 584 -4.57 -23.27 -24.19
C PHE A 584 -5.53 -22.08 -24.35
N GLY A 585 -5.11 -21.05 -25.08
CA GLY A 585 -5.89 -19.85 -25.35
C GLY A 585 -6.00 -18.81 -24.22
N SER A 586 -5.55 -19.14 -23.00
CA SER A 586 -5.62 -18.24 -21.84
C SER A 586 -4.67 -17.03 -21.94
N SER A 587 -3.53 -17.20 -22.62
CA SER A 587 -2.52 -16.16 -22.81
C SER A 587 -3.04 -14.97 -23.63
N LYS A 588 -3.91 -15.22 -24.63
CA LYS A 588 -4.49 -14.19 -25.49
C LYS A 588 -5.63 -13.43 -24.80
N LEU A 589 -6.51 -14.15 -24.08
CA LEU A 589 -7.63 -13.56 -23.30
C LEU A 589 -7.15 -12.50 -22.28
N LEU A 590 -5.96 -12.69 -21.71
CA LEU A 590 -5.38 -11.80 -20.71
C LEU A 590 -4.43 -10.75 -21.30
N ALA A 591 -3.75 -11.06 -22.41
CA ALA A 591 -2.95 -10.09 -23.18
C ALA A 591 -3.81 -8.96 -23.76
N ILE A 592 -5.07 -9.25 -24.13
CA ILE A 592 -6.05 -8.23 -24.60
C ILE A 592 -6.31 -7.16 -23.52
N HIS A 593 -6.16 -7.49 -22.24
CA HIS A 593 -6.43 -6.57 -21.12
C HIS A 593 -5.16 -5.97 -20.50
N SER A 594 -3.94 -6.43 -20.87
CA SER A 594 -2.70 -5.84 -20.36
C SER A 594 -1.47 -6.08 -21.24
N TYR A 595 -0.85 -4.98 -21.69
CA TYR A 595 0.41 -4.96 -22.43
C TYR A 595 1.61 -5.50 -21.60
N TYR A 596 1.48 -5.53 -20.27
CA TYR A 596 2.54 -5.94 -19.33
C TYR A 596 2.71 -7.46 -19.17
N VAL A 597 1.75 -8.29 -19.59
CA VAL A 597 1.82 -9.77 -19.45
C VAL A 597 2.78 -10.40 -20.46
N ARG A 598 3.07 -9.72 -21.59
CA ARG A 598 3.99 -10.23 -22.64
C ARG A 598 5.42 -10.50 -22.13
N ALA A 599 5.86 -9.80 -21.07
CA ALA A 599 7.22 -9.90 -20.55
C ALA A 599 7.38 -10.85 -19.35
N VAL A 600 6.29 -11.42 -18.79
CA VAL A 600 6.31 -12.13 -17.50
C VAL A 600 5.60 -13.51 -17.55
N ALA A 601 5.01 -13.89 -18.69
CA ALA A 601 4.07 -15.02 -18.74
C ALA A 601 4.70 -16.42 -18.79
N ALA A 602 5.96 -16.60 -19.16
CA ALA A 602 6.55 -17.94 -19.32
C ALA A 602 7.55 -18.27 -18.22
N ASP A 603 7.47 -19.51 -17.74
CA ASP A 603 8.42 -20.09 -16.82
C ASP A 603 9.76 -20.29 -17.56
N ILE A 604 10.83 -19.67 -17.05
CA ILE A 604 12.14 -19.52 -17.72
C ILE A 604 12.70 -20.88 -18.15
N GLY A 605 12.36 -21.97 -17.43
CA GLY A 605 12.82 -23.33 -17.76
C GLY A 605 12.24 -23.94 -19.03
N TYR A 606 11.06 -23.47 -19.49
CA TYR A 606 10.36 -24.00 -20.67
C TYR A 606 10.32 -23.00 -21.83
N MET A 607 10.87 -21.81 -21.64
CA MET A 607 10.79 -20.71 -22.60
C MET A 607 11.79 -20.92 -23.74
N ASP A 608 11.29 -20.92 -24.97
CA ASP A 608 12.13 -20.98 -26.17
C ASP A 608 13.08 -19.77 -26.24
N PRO A 609 14.40 -19.97 -26.30
CA PRO A 609 15.36 -18.87 -26.46
C PRO A 609 15.11 -18.01 -27.70
N LEU A 610 14.52 -18.57 -28.76
CA LEU A 610 14.15 -17.83 -29.96
C LEU A 610 12.96 -16.88 -29.68
N TYR A 611 12.01 -17.29 -28.86
CA TYR A 611 10.94 -16.42 -28.39
C TYR A 611 11.50 -15.26 -27.56
N MET A 612 12.44 -15.52 -26.64
CA MET A 612 13.10 -14.46 -25.86
C MET A 612 13.78 -13.40 -26.74
N LYS A 613 14.33 -13.81 -27.89
CA LYS A 613 15.02 -12.92 -28.83
C LYS A 613 14.06 -12.18 -29.77
N THR A 614 12.98 -12.82 -30.19
CA THR A 614 12.10 -12.31 -31.27
C THR A 614 10.77 -11.74 -30.80
N GLU A 615 10.35 -12.04 -29.56
CA GLU A 615 9.04 -11.71 -29.00
C GLU A 615 7.81 -12.21 -29.79
N HIS A 616 7.99 -13.20 -30.67
CA HIS A 616 6.91 -13.79 -31.46
C HIS A 616 6.71 -15.26 -31.11
N PHE A 617 5.50 -15.62 -30.68
CA PHE A 617 5.12 -17.02 -30.48
C PHE A 617 4.90 -17.70 -31.82
N THR A 618 5.58 -18.81 -32.06
CA THR A 618 5.39 -19.67 -33.24
C THR A 618 5.10 -21.10 -32.82
N LEU A 619 4.63 -21.94 -33.76
CA LEU A 619 4.33 -23.35 -33.49
C LEU A 619 5.58 -24.10 -32.98
N GLU A 620 6.75 -23.69 -33.45
CA GLU A 620 8.03 -24.28 -33.07
C GLU A 620 8.44 -23.95 -31.63
N CYS A 621 7.88 -22.89 -31.03
CA CYS A 621 8.05 -22.61 -29.60
C CYS A 621 7.36 -23.66 -28.74
N ASP A 622 6.17 -24.12 -29.15
CA ASP A 622 5.46 -25.21 -28.46
C ASP A 622 6.25 -26.53 -28.54
N VAL A 623 6.90 -26.79 -29.69
CA VAL A 623 7.80 -27.94 -29.87
C VAL A 623 8.96 -27.89 -28.89
N TYR A 624 9.58 -26.72 -28.71
CA TYR A 624 10.67 -26.53 -27.76
C TYR A 624 10.20 -26.84 -26.33
N SER A 625 9.11 -26.21 -25.89
CA SER A 625 8.56 -26.40 -24.55
C SER A 625 8.15 -27.86 -24.31
N PHE A 626 7.59 -28.54 -25.31
CA PHE A 626 7.30 -29.97 -25.23
C PHE A 626 8.57 -30.82 -25.15
N GLY A 627 9.66 -30.44 -25.82
CA GLY A 627 10.98 -31.06 -25.66
C GLY A 627 11.46 -31.03 -24.21
N VAL A 628 11.23 -29.93 -23.48
CA VAL A 628 11.53 -29.86 -22.04
C VAL A 628 10.64 -30.81 -21.23
N VAL A 629 9.36 -30.94 -21.56
CA VAL A 629 8.44 -31.92 -20.92
C VAL A 629 8.94 -33.35 -21.11
N LEU A 630 9.43 -33.70 -22.31
CA LEU A 630 10.05 -35.01 -22.56
C LEU A 630 11.28 -35.25 -21.66
N LEU A 631 12.13 -34.22 -21.48
CA LEU A 631 13.27 -34.32 -20.57
C LEU A 631 12.83 -34.54 -19.12
N GLU A 632 11.80 -33.86 -18.64
CA GLU A 632 11.29 -34.08 -17.29
C GLU A 632 10.71 -35.48 -17.11
N LEU A 633 10.01 -36.01 -18.12
CA LEU A 633 9.48 -37.37 -18.09
C LEU A 633 10.59 -38.41 -17.99
N ILE A 634 11.70 -38.28 -18.72
CA ILE A 634 12.77 -39.30 -18.70
C ILE A 634 13.77 -39.11 -17.57
N THR A 635 13.92 -37.90 -17.02
CA THR A 635 14.91 -37.60 -15.96
C THR A 635 14.30 -37.45 -14.57
N ARG A 636 12.99 -37.17 -14.48
CA ARG A 636 12.30 -36.75 -13.26
C ARG A 636 12.97 -35.57 -12.54
N ARG A 637 13.66 -34.70 -13.29
CA ARG A 637 14.22 -33.44 -12.79
C ARG A 637 13.33 -32.28 -13.20
N ARG A 638 13.27 -31.24 -12.37
CA ARG A 638 12.57 -29.99 -12.70
C ARG A 638 13.33 -29.24 -13.81
N ALA A 639 12.62 -28.48 -14.65
CA ALA A 639 13.21 -27.68 -15.71
C ALA A 639 14.31 -26.70 -15.24
N SER A 640 14.24 -26.27 -13.98
CA SER A 640 15.34 -25.58 -13.30
C SER A 640 15.47 -26.02 -11.84
N TRP A 641 16.69 -26.02 -11.32
CA TRP A 641 16.96 -26.23 -9.90
C TRP A 641 18.18 -25.41 -9.45
N TYR A 642 18.24 -25.14 -8.15
CA TYR A 642 19.40 -24.49 -7.53
C TYR A 642 20.36 -25.55 -7.02
N GLU A 643 21.63 -25.46 -7.43
CA GLU A 643 22.69 -26.34 -6.96
C GLU A 643 23.59 -25.58 -5.98
N GLN A 644 23.58 -25.98 -4.71
CA GLN A 644 24.28 -25.27 -3.63
C GLN A 644 25.80 -25.24 -3.83
N ASP A 645 26.38 -26.30 -4.38
CA ASP A 645 27.84 -26.47 -4.50
C ASP A 645 28.49 -25.62 -5.60
N GLN A 646 27.72 -25.24 -6.65
CA GLN A 646 28.23 -24.47 -7.78
C GLN A 646 27.70 -23.04 -7.87
N GLN A 647 26.94 -22.58 -6.86
CA GLN A 647 26.41 -21.22 -6.76
C GLN A 647 25.77 -20.71 -8.06
N GLY A 648 24.88 -21.51 -8.64
CA GLY A 648 24.19 -21.17 -9.88
C GLY A 648 22.87 -21.93 -10.08
N ASN A 649 21.94 -21.31 -10.80
CA ASN A 649 20.74 -21.98 -11.29
C ASN A 649 21.12 -22.89 -12.46
N LYS A 650 20.80 -24.18 -12.37
CA LYS A 650 20.95 -25.14 -13.47
C LYS A 650 19.64 -25.22 -14.24
N ILE A 651 19.74 -25.36 -15.57
CA ILE A 651 18.60 -25.42 -16.50
C ILE A 651 18.66 -26.77 -17.22
N LEU A 652 17.63 -27.59 -17.05
CA LEU A 652 17.61 -28.99 -17.51
C LEU A 652 17.89 -29.13 -19.02
N PRO A 653 17.26 -28.35 -19.92
CA PRO A 653 17.61 -28.37 -21.34
C PRO A 653 19.10 -28.19 -21.65
N ILE A 654 19.77 -27.28 -20.95
CA ILE A 654 21.19 -26.97 -21.18
C ILE A 654 22.07 -28.14 -20.73
N GLU A 655 21.84 -28.62 -19.52
CA GLU A 655 22.60 -29.71 -18.92
C GLU A 655 22.41 -31.03 -19.69
N PHE A 656 21.18 -31.33 -20.14
CA PHE A 656 20.89 -32.53 -20.90
C PHE A 656 21.52 -32.50 -22.29
N VAL A 657 21.40 -31.38 -23.02
CA VAL A 657 22.03 -31.23 -24.35
C VAL A 657 23.55 -31.34 -24.23
N LYS A 658 24.15 -30.80 -23.17
CA LYS A 658 25.58 -30.96 -22.89
C LYS A 658 25.96 -32.43 -22.65
N CYS A 659 25.26 -33.11 -21.74
CA CYS A 659 25.49 -34.53 -21.45
C CYS A 659 25.38 -35.39 -22.71
N PHE A 660 24.35 -35.15 -23.53
CA PHE A 660 24.11 -35.88 -24.77
C PHE A 660 25.19 -35.61 -25.83
N LYS A 661 25.71 -34.38 -25.93
CA LYS A 661 26.83 -34.05 -26.83
C LYS A 661 28.13 -34.72 -26.41
N ASP A 662 28.41 -34.75 -25.11
CA ASP A 662 29.68 -35.26 -24.58
C ASP A 662 29.75 -36.80 -24.62
N HIS A 663 28.60 -37.49 -24.45
CA HIS A 663 28.56 -38.95 -24.29
C HIS A 663 27.76 -39.68 -25.37
N GLY A 664 27.08 -38.97 -26.28
CA GLY A 664 26.17 -39.55 -27.27
C GLY A 664 24.89 -40.15 -26.70
N SER A 665 24.64 -39.99 -25.40
CA SER A 665 23.49 -40.52 -24.67
C SER A 665 23.17 -39.67 -23.44
N GLY A 666 21.91 -39.64 -23.03
CA GLY A 666 21.44 -39.01 -21.79
C GLY A 666 21.49 -39.92 -20.56
N CYS A 667 22.11 -41.11 -20.67
CA CYS A 667 22.05 -42.18 -19.66
C CYS A 667 22.39 -41.74 -18.23
N ALA A 668 23.33 -40.81 -18.06
CA ALA A 668 23.73 -40.30 -16.74
C ALA A 668 22.64 -39.47 -16.04
N MET A 669 21.61 -39.04 -16.77
CA MET A 669 20.55 -38.17 -16.27
C MET A 669 19.18 -38.84 -16.16
N TYR A 670 19.01 -40.06 -16.69
CA TYR A 670 17.73 -40.76 -16.66
C TYR A 670 17.30 -41.09 -15.22
N ASP A 671 15.99 -41.10 -15.01
CA ASP A 671 15.39 -41.47 -13.73
C ASP A 671 15.72 -42.94 -13.42
N SER A 672 16.53 -43.17 -12.39
CA SER A 672 17.02 -44.49 -11.98
C SER A 672 15.91 -45.50 -11.67
N ARG A 673 14.67 -45.04 -11.51
CA ARG A 673 13.48 -45.88 -11.32
C ARG A 673 12.94 -46.52 -12.60
N LEU A 674 13.46 -46.17 -13.77
CA LEU A 674 12.99 -46.67 -15.07
C LEU A 674 13.68 -47.96 -15.53
N ASP A 675 14.38 -48.64 -14.62
CA ASP A 675 15.00 -49.96 -14.80
C ASP A 675 15.72 -50.10 -16.16
N PHE A 676 16.82 -49.35 -16.30
CA PHE A 676 17.63 -49.30 -17.54
C PHE A 676 19.11 -49.67 -17.30
N SER A 677 19.48 -49.97 -16.07
CA SER A 677 20.86 -50.30 -15.66
C SER A 677 21.14 -51.80 -15.62
N GLY A 678 20.11 -52.66 -15.74
CA GLY A 678 20.27 -54.11 -15.79
C GLY A 678 20.81 -54.61 -17.13
N GLU A 679 21.33 -55.83 -17.15
CA GLU A 679 21.82 -56.51 -18.36
C GLU A 679 20.73 -57.32 -19.07
N ASP A 680 19.56 -57.48 -18.44
CA ASP A 680 18.44 -58.21 -19.01
C ASP A 680 17.89 -57.52 -20.27
N THR A 681 17.11 -58.28 -21.04
CA THR A 681 16.55 -57.80 -22.32
C THR A 681 15.63 -56.59 -22.13
N GLN A 682 14.90 -56.52 -21.02
CA GLN A 682 13.98 -55.41 -20.74
C GLN A 682 14.75 -54.15 -20.38
N SER A 683 15.76 -54.22 -19.51
CA SER A 683 16.62 -53.08 -19.16
C SER A 683 17.35 -52.49 -20.37
N ARG A 684 17.88 -53.34 -21.26
CA ARG A 684 18.51 -52.90 -22.52
C ARG A 684 17.50 -52.24 -23.46
N CYS A 685 16.28 -52.75 -23.53
CA CYS A 685 15.19 -52.16 -24.30
C CYS A 685 14.78 -50.80 -23.74
N ASN A 686 14.58 -50.70 -22.41
CA ASN A 686 14.25 -49.46 -21.71
C ASN A 686 15.32 -48.40 -21.96
N LYS A 687 16.61 -48.75 -21.85
CA LYS A 687 17.72 -47.85 -22.16
C LYS A 687 17.65 -47.32 -23.59
N ARG A 688 17.45 -48.21 -24.57
CA ARG A 688 17.31 -47.82 -25.98
C ARG A 688 16.11 -46.90 -26.21
N CYS A 689 14.97 -47.17 -25.59
CA CYS A 689 13.79 -46.31 -25.65
C CYS A 689 14.08 -44.92 -25.07
N LEU A 690 14.76 -44.86 -23.92
CA LEU A 690 15.16 -43.59 -23.28
C LEU A 690 16.14 -42.78 -24.15
N ASP A 691 17.09 -43.45 -24.80
CA ASP A 691 18.01 -42.81 -25.75
C ASP A 691 17.26 -42.21 -26.95
N MET A 692 16.28 -42.95 -27.49
CA MET A 692 15.43 -42.46 -28.59
C MET A 692 14.59 -41.24 -28.17
N ILE A 693 13.96 -41.28 -26.99
CA ILE A 693 13.19 -40.15 -26.45
C ILE A 693 14.11 -38.95 -26.18
N GLY A 694 15.30 -39.19 -25.60
CA GLY A 694 16.30 -38.15 -25.34
C GLY A 694 16.79 -37.48 -26.63
N MET A 695 17.06 -38.26 -27.67
CA MET A 695 17.45 -37.75 -28.99
C MET A 695 16.32 -36.93 -29.65
N LEU A 696 15.06 -37.37 -29.50
CA LEU A 696 13.90 -36.60 -29.95
C LEU A 696 13.80 -35.26 -29.20
N ALA A 697 13.95 -35.28 -27.88
CA ALA A 697 13.96 -34.06 -27.07
C ALA A 697 15.08 -33.10 -27.48
N VAL A 698 16.30 -33.58 -27.72
CA VAL A 698 17.42 -32.76 -28.20
C VAL A 698 17.13 -32.10 -29.56
N ARG A 699 16.43 -32.79 -30.47
CA ARG A 699 15.98 -32.20 -31.74
C ARG A 699 14.90 -31.14 -31.54
N CYS A 700 13.94 -31.36 -30.64
CA CYS A 700 12.96 -30.35 -30.27
C CYS A 700 13.60 -29.07 -29.69
N LEU A 701 14.76 -29.20 -29.04
CA LEU A 701 15.50 -28.11 -28.37
C LEU A 701 16.51 -27.37 -29.27
N LYS A 702 16.55 -27.65 -30.58
CA LYS A 702 17.45 -26.97 -31.53
C LYS A 702 17.23 -25.45 -31.54
N GLU A 703 18.31 -24.69 -31.69
CA GLU A 703 18.23 -23.23 -31.78
C GLU A 703 17.57 -22.77 -33.09
N ASP A 704 17.92 -23.42 -34.22
CA ASP A 704 17.22 -23.19 -35.48
C ASP A 704 15.87 -23.89 -35.46
N LYS A 705 14.79 -23.10 -35.50
CA LYS A 705 13.41 -23.60 -35.53
C LYS A 705 13.11 -24.50 -36.73
N ARG A 706 13.86 -24.37 -37.83
CA ARG A 706 13.69 -25.20 -39.05
C ARG A 706 14.22 -26.61 -38.87
N GLU A 707 15.11 -26.82 -37.90
CA GLU A 707 15.66 -28.15 -37.57
C GLU A 707 14.78 -28.90 -36.56
N ARG A 708 13.78 -28.23 -35.97
CA ARG A 708 12.86 -28.85 -35.03
C ARG A 708 11.81 -29.68 -35.79
N PRO A 709 11.45 -30.87 -35.31
CA PRO A 709 10.34 -31.63 -35.87
C PRO A 709 9.02 -30.90 -35.63
N THR A 710 8.04 -31.15 -36.48
CA THR A 710 6.64 -30.80 -36.23
C THR A 710 6.07 -31.68 -35.11
N MET A 711 5.02 -31.22 -34.44
CA MET A 711 4.37 -32.05 -33.41
C MET A 711 3.77 -33.35 -33.97
N ALA A 712 3.37 -33.37 -35.25
CA ALA A 712 2.94 -34.59 -35.91
C ALA A 712 4.09 -35.61 -36.04
N GLU A 713 5.29 -35.16 -36.44
CA GLU A 713 6.49 -36.02 -36.48
C GLU A 713 6.89 -36.50 -35.08
N VAL A 714 6.79 -35.63 -34.07
CA VAL A 714 7.02 -36.02 -32.66
C VAL A 714 6.09 -37.15 -32.23
N VAL A 715 4.80 -37.07 -32.57
CA VAL A 715 3.82 -38.14 -32.28
C VAL A 715 4.22 -39.47 -32.93
N GLU A 716 4.55 -39.44 -34.22
CA GLU A 716 4.93 -40.64 -34.98
C GLU A 716 6.19 -41.30 -34.40
N GLU A 717 7.18 -40.50 -34.01
CA GLU A 717 8.41 -41.01 -33.40
C GLU A 717 8.17 -41.61 -32.00
N LEU A 718 7.38 -40.95 -31.15
CA LEU A 718 7.01 -41.51 -29.84
C LEU A 718 6.22 -42.82 -29.97
N LYS A 719 5.32 -42.92 -30.96
CA LYS A 719 4.59 -44.16 -31.27
C LYS A 719 5.53 -45.29 -31.69
N ARG A 720 6.57 -45.00 -32.50
CA ARG A 720 7.61 -45.99 -32.86
C ARG A 720 8.37 -46.47 -31.63
N VAL A 721 8.72 -45.58 -30.71
CA VAL A 721 9.34 -45.96 -29.42
C VAL A 721 8.39 -46.88 -28.63
N LYS A 722 7.09 -46.58 -28.60
CA LYS A 722 6.10 -47.41 -27.89
C LYS A 722 6.00 -48.82 -28.47
N VAL A 723 5.99 -48.94 -29.79
CA VAL A 723 5.99 -50.25 -30.47
C VAL A 723 7.25 -51.04 -30.11
N LEU A 724 8.43 -50.40 -30.08
CA LEU A 724 9.67 -51.05 -29.70
C LEU A 724 9.67 -51.49 -28.23
N LEU A 725 9.12 -50.67 -27.33
CA LEU A 725 9.02 -50.97 -25.90
C LEU A 725 8.07 -52.14 -25.60
N LEU A 726 6.98 -52.27 -26.36
CA LEU A 726 5.97 -53.33 -26.18
C LEU A 726 6.29 -54.61 -26.98
N GLY A 727 7.10 -54.50 -28.03
CA GLY A 727 7.46 -55.60 -28.93
C GLY A 727 8.44 -56.63 -28.36
N THR A 728 8.81 -56.55 -27.08
CA THR A 728 9.65 -57.54 -26.38
C THR A 728 8.86 -58.71 -25.77
N HIS A 729 7.57 -58.86 -26.09
CA HIS A 729 6.72 -59.97 -25.65
C HIS A 729 6.26 -60.94 -26.77
N ILE A 730 7.01 -61.07 -27.87
CA ILE A 730 6.81 -62.15 -28.86
C ILE A 730 8.01 -63.08 -28.86
#